data_AF-A0A132AEK2-F1
#
_entry.id   AF-A0A132AEK2-F1
#
_cell.length_a   1.000
_cell.length_b   1.000
_cell.length_c   1.000
_cell.angle_alpha   90.00
_cell.angle_beta   90.00
_cell.angle_gamma   90.00
#
_symmetry.space_group_name_H-M   'P 1'
#
loop_
_entity.id
_entity.type
_entity.pdbx_description
1 polymer ?
#
loop_
_entity_poly.entity_id
_entity_poly.type
_entity_poly.pdbx_seq_one_letter_code
_entity_poly.pdbx_strand_id
1 'polypeptide(L)'
;MSDNPNQDICDILIKIGEHERDVSGIIYKYHAYRKAAKALEQYDKRVESGAEAQKLSGIGPKIAQKIDEFLATGDISLNKSETDESSKNEKAAKTIDSPRKRPSNAKDKVKNNKLKKENESKKDSKPKTPAKSFEHNDEIILNNYETLMLTKIDAINLKINGVEKIGDLRNDTDIFLNESQKLCLEHFDDLFKKIPINEIRSFEKILDGSVKKMTEISFEICGDYRRRLTESNQIDVLLVDMLAKSDSNDFKEHCRKIKKLLIKTLSSDGLEIKKIAKETSYNQIQCLIKIAKRYRRVNFYIASRDQRICLLFHLTGSIEFVEKIQNISLKNGFLLSLHSLRRIGQTLSEYFETKQKDWSIKASPKALATINPIRRIVETMNLQPNKEKSFIPLSIGNNLASDPTLCENFRPCNEIIESLLETIKSSKFHGYQPASGKEESRHAVAEYCQAYGMNVNFKDIILTSGCSHALDMAMSVLAVPGCNMLVPRPGFPLYKTLSAQLEIEIRYYDLMPEQNWQIDLEDLESKIDLNTSAIIYNNPSNPCGSVFPDHHIRKFLEIAERYCLPIIADEIYENIVFSGHKFHAIASLTEEVPILHCSGTTKKFLIPGWRLGWIAINDQKDRFGQEIRTALNSLSQRIIGPNALIQGALINILTKTPERFFNETIECLQVRLALIRFSLSDSFFCILQQRNAHLAYNHLKMIKGLTPIRPAGAFYLMVRIEMEFFPMFHNDLHLVETLVAEESVFCLPGACFEYPGYVRLVLSLETETLQEALNRIENFCRKYFTHVDETVYDLHPHHNDHHKHTHHHHHSHHSSDHHQRRHNHSSNHHRNVHTHDRHHKHHGQRQHHNE
;
A
#
# COMPACT_ATOMS: atom_id res chain seq x y z
N MET A 1 -19.62 -40.47 50.85
CA MET A 1 -19.13 -39.09 50.70
C MET A 1 -17.62 -39.13 50.83
N SER A 2 -16.90 -38.37 50.03
CA SER A 2 -15.45 -38.16 50.20
C SER A 2 -15.28 -36.87 50.98
N ASP A 3 -14.78 -36.95 52.21
CA ASP A 3 -14.55 -35.77 53.04
C ASP A 3 -13.34 -35.01 52.48
N ASN A 4 -13.60 -33.94 51.73
CA ASN A 4 -12.59 -33.05 51.17
C ASN A 4 -11.76 -32.44 52.33
N PRO A 5 -10.43 -32.67 52.39
CA PRO A 5 -9.62 -32.22 53.51
C PRO A 5 -9.52 -30.69 53.62
N ASN A 6 -9.95 -29.94 52.61
CA ASN A 6 -9.94 -28.48 52.56
C ASN A 6 -11.36 -27.87 52.57
N GLN A 7 -12.42 -28.63 52.90
CA GLN A 7 -13.81 -28.19 52.70
C GLN A 7 -14.17 -26.89 53.44
N ASP A 8 -13.71 -26.73 54.68
CA ASP A 8 -13.84 -25.50 55.46
C ASP A 8 -13.16 -24.28 54.78
N ILE A 9 -12.00 -24.49 54.15
CA ILE A 9 -11.31 -23.47 53.35
C ILE A 9 -12.11 -23.17 52.06
N CYS A 10 -12.68 -24.19 51.41
CA CYS A 10 -13.57 -24.01 50.26
C CYS A 10 -14.81 -23.18 50.64
N ASP A 11 -15.45 -23.51 51.77
CA ASP A 11 -16.68 -22.88 52.25
C ASP A 11 -16.46 -21.41 52.63
N ILE A 12 -15.38 -21.08 53.36
CA ILE A 12 -15.07 -19.67 53.70
C ILE A 12 -14.71 -18.86 52.44
N LEU A 13 -14.00 -19.44 51.47
CA LEU A 13 -13.69 -18.77 50.20
C LEU A 13 -14.96 -18.54 49.36
N ILE A 14 -15.87 -19.51 49.31
CA ILE A 14 -17.19 -19.34 48.66
C ILE A 14 -18.00 -18.24 49.35
N LYS A 15 -18.09 -18.25 50.69
CA LYS A 15 -18.77 -17.23 51.51
C LYS A 15 -18.18 -15.82 51.31
N ILE A 16 -16.86 -15.68 51.20
CA ILE A 16 -16.20 -14.42 50.86
C ILE A 16 -16.51 -14.00 49.42
N GLY A 17 -16.47 -14.94 48.47
CA GLY A 17 -16.83 -14.67 47.08
C GLY A 17 -18.26 -14.16 46.95
N GLU A 18 -19.21 -14.80 47.63
CA GLU A 18 -20.62 -14.42 47.62
C GLU A 18 -20.86 -13.08 48.33
N HIS A 19 -20.15 -12.78 49.43
CA HIS A 19 -20.14 -11.43 50.01
C HIS A 19 -19.59 -10.37 49.04
N GLU A 20 -18.49 -10.66 48.35
CA GLU A 20 -17.89 -9.74 47.38
C GLU A 20 -18.79 -9.55 46.15
N ARG A 21 -19.61 -10.55 45.77
CA ARG A 21 -20.68 -10.45 44.77
C ARG A 21 -21.86 -9.60 45.26
N ASP A 22 -22.46 -9.97 46.39
CA ASP A 22 -23.79 -9.50 46.81
C ASP A 22 -23.77 -8.22 47.65
N VAL A 23 -22.64 -7.93 48.32
CA VAL A 23 -22.48 -6.74 49.17
C VAL A 23 -21.52 -5.72 48.54
N SER A 24 -20.42 -6.17 47.93
CA SER A 24 -19.44 -5.27 47.30
C SER A 24 -19.64 -5.06 45.79
N GLY A 25 -20.41 -5.93 45.11
CA GLY A 25 -20.63 -5.85 43.64
C GLY A 25 -19.42 -6.26 42.79
N ILE A 26 -18.37 -6.85 43.38
CA ILE A 26 -17.08 -7.11 42.73
C ILE A 26 -17.05 -8.54 42.16
N ILE A 27 -17.74 -8.71 41.03
CA ILE A 27 -17.95 -10.02 40.37
C ILE A 27 -16.63 -10.73 40.02
N TYR A 28 -15.56 -10.03 39.64
CA TYR A 28 -14.27 -10.69 39.33
C TYR A 28 -13.66 -11.40 40.56
N LYS A 29 -13.84 -10.83 41.76
CA LYS A 29 -13.37 -11.47 43.00
C LYS A 29 -14.20 -12.72 43.32
N TYR A 30 -15.52 -12.66 43.15
CA TYR A 30 -16.39 -13.84 43.29
C TYR A 30 -15.90 -15.02 42.44
N HIS A 31 -15.56 -14.79 41.18
CA HIS A 31 -14.98 -15.83 40.32
C HIS A 31 -13.59 -16.28 40.79
N ALA A 32 -12.71 -15.36 41.23
CA ALA A 32 -11.39 -15.70 41.75
C ALA A 32 -11.46 -16.59 43.01
N TYR A 33 -12.30 -16.25 43.99
CA TYR A 33 -12.48 -17.06 45.19
C TYR A 33 -13.12 -18.43 44.89
N ARG A 34 -14.09 -18.51 43.97
CA ARG A 34 -14.64 -19.82 43.53
C ARG A 34 -13.63 -20.67 42.73
N LYS A 35 -12.73 -20.04 41.95
CA LYS A 35 -11.63 -20.76 41.27
C LYS A 35 -10.64 -21.33 42.29
N ALA A 36 -10.29 -20.56 43.32
CA ALA A 36 -9.44 -21.02 44.42
C ALA A 36 -10.10 -22.13 45.24
N ALA A 37 -11.39 -21.99 45.60
CA ALA A 37 -12.14 -23.04 46.29
C ALA A 37 -12.18 -24.35 45.48
N LYS A 38 -12.40 -24.27 44.16
CA LYS A 38 -12.38 -25.46 43.27
C LYS A 38 -10.98 -26.08 43.14
N ALA A 39 -9.92 -25.28 43.18
CA ALA A 39 -8.54 -25.79 43.18
C ALA A 39 -8.21 -26.57 44.48
N LEU A 40 -8.76 -26.13 45.62
CA LEU A 40 -8.63 -26.82 46.92
C LEU A 40 -9.53 -28.06 47.04
N GLU A 41 -10.73 -28.02 46.45
CA GLU A 41 -11.67 -29.15 46.33
C GLU A 41 -11.09 -30.31 45.51
N GLN A 42 -10.17 -30.00 44.59
CA GLN A 42 -9.44 -30.97 43.77
C GLN A 42 -8.08 -31.38 44.36
N TYR A 43 -7.72 -30.88 45.55
CA TYR A 43 -6.44 -31.19 46.20
C TYR A 43 -6.61 -32.26 47.29
N ASP A 44 -5.86 -33.36 47.17
CA ASP A 44 -6.03 -34.58 47.95
C ASP A 44 -5.49 -34.51 49.39
N LYS A 45 -4.90 -33.38 49.78
CA LYS A 45 -4.25 -33.15 51.07
C LYS A 45 -4.74 -31.87 51.72
N ARG A 46 -4.66 -31.83 53.05
CA ARG A 46 -4.86 -30.59 53.80
C ARG A 46 -3.74 -29.62 53.43
N VAL A 47 -4.09 -28.39 53.09
CA VAL A 47 -3.12 -27.30 52.93
C VAL A 47 -2.77 -26.70 54.30
N GLU A 48 -1.47 -26.59 54.60
CA GLU A 48 -0.96 -26.10 55.89
C GLU A 48 -0.59 -24.61 55.87
N SER A 49 -0.50 -23.97 54.69
CA SER A 49 -0.23 -22.53 54.56
C SER A 49 -0.72 -21.95 53.23
N GLY A 50 -0.95 -20.64 53.18
CA GLY A 50 -1.21 -19.90 51.95
C GLY A 50 -0.04 -20.00 50.96
N ALA A 51 1.21 -20.05 51.44
CA ALA A 51 2.40 -20.27 50.61
C ALA A 51 2.43 -21.67 49.95
N GLU A 52 1.75 -22.65 50.53
CA GLU A 52 1.47 -23.94 49.88
C GLU A 52 0.26 -23.85 48.94
N ALA A 53 -0.83 -23.21 49.36
CA ALA A 53 -2.00 -22.98 48.53
C ALA A 53 -1.64 -22.30 47.19
N GLN A 54 -0.73 -21.31 47.22
CA GLN A 54 -0.28 -20.55 46.05
C GLN A 54 0.44 -21.41 44.99
N LYS A 55 0.83 -22.65 45.31
CA LYS A 55 1.37 -23.62 44.33
C LYS A 55 0.27 -24.23 43.45
N LEU A 56 -1.00 -24.10 43.84
CA LEU A 56 -2.15 -24.63 43.09
C LEU A 56 -2.65 -23.60 42.07
N SER A 57 -2.89 -24.06 40.83
CA SER A 57 -3.33 -23.21 39.74
C SER A 57 -4.69 -22.57 40.04
N GLY A 58 -4.71 -21.24 40.15
CA GLY A 58 -5.90 -20.45 40.50
C GLY A 58 -5.83 -19.73 41.86
N ILE A 59 -4.79 -19.94 42.68
CA ILE A 59 -4.65 -19.30 43.99
C ILE A 59 -3.59 -18.20 43.94
N GLY A 60 -4.02 -16.93 43.88
CA GLY A 60 -3.13 -15.76 43.85
C GLY A 60 -2.66 -15.30 45.25
N PRO A 61 -1.64 -14.43 45.35
CA PRO A 61 -1.02 -14.03 46.63
C PRO A 61 -1.99 -13.46 47.68
N LYS A 62 -2.99 -12.67 47.25
CA LYS A 62 -4.01 -12.11 48.16
C LYS A 62 -5.02 -13.15 48.66
N ILE A 63 -5.19 -14.27 47.94
CA ILE A 63 -6.03 -15.39 48.38
C ILE A 63 -5.22 -16.29 49.32
N ALA A 64 -3.94 -16.55 48.99
CA ALA A 64 -3.00 -17.21 49.89
C ALA A 64 -2.95 -16.53 51.28
N GLN A 65 -2.78 -15.20 51.33
CA GLN A 65 -2.82 -14.44 52.59
C GLN A 65 -4.13 -14.59 53.38
N LYS A 66 -5.27 -14.79 52.72
CA LYS A 66 -6.55 -15.08 53.39
C LYS A 66 -6.65 -16.53 53.85
N ILE A 67 -6.03 -17.47 53.14
CA ILE A 67 -5.91 -18.86 53.61
C ILE A 67 -5.01 -18.90 54.86
N ASP A 68 -3.90 -18.15 54.89
CA ASP A 68 -3.09 -17.96 56.10
C ASP A 68 -3.89 -17.31 57.25
N GLU A 69 -4.71 -16.27 56.97
CA GLU A 69 -5.60 -15.66 57.98
C GLU A 69 -6.56 -16.71 58.54
N PHE A 70 -7.28 -17.45 57.69
CA PHE A 70 -8.25 -18.48 58.11
C PHE A 70 -7.62 -19.64 58.88
N LEU A 71 -6.46 -20.15 58.45
CA LEU A 71 -5.74 -21.21 59.14
C LEU A 71 -5.24 -20.77 60.53
N ALA A 72 -5.03 -19.47 60.74
CA ALA A 72 -4.63 -18.90 62.03
C ALA A 72 -5.81 -18.50 62.95
N THR A 73 -7.00 -18.18 62.39
CA THR A 73 -8.14 -17.60 63.15
C THR A 73 -9.40 -18.45 63.20
N GLY A 74 -9.63 -19.34 62.23
CA GLY A 74 -10.88 -20.10 62.05
C GLY A 74 -12.06 -19.32 61.46
N ASP A 75 -11.96 -18.01 61.24
CA ASP A 75 -12.96 -17.20 60.49
C ASP A 75 -12.31 -15.91 59.95
N ILE A 76 -12.80 -15.41 58.81
CA ILE A 76 -12.30 -14.19 58.16
C ILE A 76 -13.31 -13.06 58.35
N SER A 77 -12.86 -11.95 58.96
CA SER A 77 -13.71 -10.77 59.14
C SER A 77 -14.01 -10.07 57.82
N LEU A 78 -15.26 -10.19 57.36
CA LEU A 78 -15.75 -9.56 56.13
C LEU A 78 -15.80 -8.02 56.23
N ASN A 79 -15.73 -7.44 57.44
CA ASN A 79 -15.90 -6.01 57.69
C ASN A 79 -14.57 -5.28 57.97
N LYS A 80 -13.69 -5.19 56.96
CA LYS A 80 -12.57 -4.24 56.93
C LYS A 80 -12.60 -3.44 55.64
N SER A 81 -13.15 -2.22 55.70
CA SER A 81 -12.97 -1.20 54.67
C SER A 81 -11.50 -0.74 54.64
N GLU A 82 -10.88 -0.69 53.46
CA GLU A 82 -9.53 -0.13 53.26
C GLU A 82 -9.55 1.41 53.37
N THR A 83 -9.75 1.92 54.59
CA THR A 83 -9.62 3.32 55.00
C THR A 83 -8.96 3.40 56.37
N ASP A 84 -8.15 4.44 56.58
CA ASP A 84 -7.54 4.86 57.85
C ASP A 84 -6.31 4.10 58.40
N GLU A 85 -5.33 3.82 57.53
CA GLU A 85 -3.91 3.94 57.93
C GLU A 85 -3.53 5.43 58.08
N SER A 86 -4.13 6.12 59.05
CA SER A 86 -3.99 7.58 59.22
C SER A 86 -4.05 8.06 60.69
N SER A 87 -4.01 7.15 61.69
CA SER A 87 -4.19 7.51 63.10
C SER A 87 -3.35 6.71 64.12
N LYS A 88 -2.07 6.45 63.82
CA LYS A 88 -1.06 6.04 64.82
C LYS A 88 0.13 6.98 64.86
N ASN A 89 0.01 8.05 65.66
CA ASN A 89 1.02 8.56 66.61
C ASN A 89 0.75 10.01 67.01
N GLU A 90 -0.04 10.23 68.08
CA GLU A 90 0.05 11.50 68.82
C GLU A 90 -0.29 11.33 70.31
N LYS A 91 0.76 11.15 71.15
CA LYS A 91 0.80 11.55 72.57
C LYS A 91 2.18 11.32 73.20
N ALA A 92 3.07 12.30 73.05
CA ALA A 92 4.32 12.38 73.83
C ALA A 92 4.82 13.83 73.98
N ALA A 93 4.23 14.58 74.93
CA ALA A 93 4.69 15.89 75.42
C ALA A 93 4.71 17.07 74.40
N LYS A 94 4.70 18.36 74.79
CA LYS A 94 4.28 19.09 76.01
C LYS A 94 4.09 20.59 75.61
N THR A 95 3.18 21.30 76.28
CA THR A 95 3.15 22.79 76.52
C THR A 95 3.78 23.74 75.48
N ILE A 96 3.09 24.78 74.99
CA ILE A 96 2.92 26.06 75.72
C ILE A 96 1.68 26.87 75.25
N ASP A 97 1.22 27.68 76.20
CA ASP A 97 0.06 28.57 76.36
C ASP A 97 -0.36 29.60 75.27
N SER A 98 -1.64 30.00 75.39
CA SER A 98 -2.26 31.33 75.14
C SER A 98 -2.87 31.70 73.76
N PRO A 99 -3.93 32.55 73.70
CA PRO A 99 -4.76 32.75 72.49
C PRO A 99 -4.98 34.23 72.06
N ARG A 100 -5.69 34.49 70.93
CA ARG A 100 -6.73 35.57 70.81
C ARG A 100 -7.52 35.64 69.48
N LYS A 101 -8.86 35.79 69.64
CA LYS A 101 -9.81 36.70 68.93
C LYS A 101 -9.99 36.67 67.38
N ARG A 102 -11.13 36.08 66.94
CA ARG A 102 -12.33 36.70 66.31
C ARG A 102 -12.38 38.25 66.13
N PRO A 103 -13.28 38.88 65.30
CA PRO A 103 -14.31 38.30 64.40
C PRO A 103 -14.57 39.06 63.04
N SER A 104 -15.60 38.61 62.29
CA SER A 104 -16.53 39.42 61.46
C SER A 104 -16.04 39.94 60.08
N ASN A 105 -16.88 40.42 59.14
CA ASN A 105 -18.35 40.67 59.15
C ASN A 105 -18.96 40.71 57.72
N ALA A 106 -20.30 40.56 57.62
CA ALA A 106 -21.21 41.19 56.62
C ALA A 106 -21.00 41.00 55.07
N LYS A 107 -21.96 41.28 54.17
CA LYS A 107 -23.42 41.00 54.08
C LYS A 107 -23.93 41.40 52.67
N ASP A 108 -25.20 41.08 52.35
CA ASP A 108 -26.06 41.74 51.34
C ASP A 108 -25.68 41.58 49.84
N LYS A 109 -26.51 41.74 48.78
CA LYS A 109 -27.95 41.82 48.38
C LYS A 109 -27.91 42.36 46.91
N VAL A 110 -28.91 42.35 46.00
CA VAL A 110 -30.15 41.60 45.69
C VAL A 110 -30.69 42.13 44.31
N LYS A 111 -31.81 41.59 43.76
CA LYS A 111 -32.55 42.01 42.52
C LYS A 111 -31.94 41.51 41.17
N ASN A 112 -32.67 40.79 40.31
CA ASN A 112 -33.86 41.09 39.47
C ASN A 112 -33.47 41.80 38.13
N ASN A 113 -34.13 41.60 36.98
CA ASN A 113 -35.53 41.22 36.71
C ASN A 113 -35.74 40.67 35.27
N LYS A 114 -36.84 39.91 35.03
CA LYS A 114 -37.80 39.85 33.87
C LYS A 114 -37.35 40.24 32.41
N LEU A 115 -37.92 39.78 31.30
CA LEU A 115 -39.15 39.03 30.93
C LEU A 115 -38.77 37.69 30.18
N LYS A 116 -39.52 36.97 29.32
CA LYS A 116 -40.87 37.07 28.67
C LYS A 116 -41.56 35.68 28.61
N LYS A 117 -42.09 35.28 27.44
CA LYS A 117 -42.96 34.12 27.12
C LYS A 117 -43.02 33.94 25.59
N GLU A 118 -43.24 32.72 25.13
CA GLU A 118 -44.44 32.33 24.36
C GLU A 118 -44.63 30.81 24.48
N ASN A 119 -45.80 30.27 24.11
CA ASN A 119 -46.26 28.99 24.67
C ASN A 119 -47.37 28.35 23.80
N GLU A 120 -47.22 27.10 23.35
CA GLU A 120 -48.31 26.15 22.97
C GLU A 120 -47.71 24.73 22.85
N SER A 121 -48.14 23.66 23.56
CA SER A 121 -49.43 22.91 23.57
C SER A 121 -49.66 22.08 22.28
N LYS A 122 -49.98 20.77 22.26
CA LYS A 122 -50.17 19.66 23.25
C LYS A 122 -49.42 18.39 22.69
N LYS A 123 -49.60 17.11 23.05
CA LYS A 123 -50.54 16.35 23.91
C LYS A 123 -49.88 15.10 24.56
N ASP A 124 -50.32 13.87 24.25
CA ASP A 124 -50.00 12.62 24.97
C ASP A 124 -49.67 11.45 24.02
N SER A 125 -48.71 10.60 24.40
CA SER A 125 -48.92 9.15 24.53
C SER A 125 -47.71 8.47 25.22
N LYS A 126 -47.96 7.42 25.99
CA LYS A 126 -46.94 6.54 26.59
C LYS A 126 -47.19 5.10 26.17
N PRO A 127 -46.15 4.34 25.84
CA PRO A 127 -46.00 2.97 26.28
C PRO A 127 -45.18 2.93 27.58
N LYS A 128 -45.46 1.94 28.46
CA LYS A 128 -44.50 1.49 29.46
C LYS A 128 -43.76 0.27 28.88
N THR A 129 -42.44 0.24 29.03
CA THR A 129 -41.64 -0.99 28.95
C THR A 129 -40.75 -1.06 30.19
N PRO A 130 -40.42 -2.27 30.68
CA PRO A 130 -39.89 -2.45 32.03
C PRO A 130 -38.43 -2.03 32.16
N ALA A 131 -38.02 -1.68 33.38
CA ALA A 131 -36.61 -1.55 33.72
C ALA A 131 -35.93 -2.92 33.57
N LYS A 132 -35.00 -3.03 32.61
CA LYS A 132 -34.05 -4.14 32.59
C LYS A 132 -32.98 -3.94 33.67
N SER A 133 -32.53 -5.06 34.23
CA SER A 133 -31.37 -5.14 35.10
C SER A 133 -30.10 -4.61 34.41
N PHE A 134 -29.21 -4.00 35.19
CA PHE A 134 -27.84 -3.73 34.75
C PHE A 134 -27.05 -5.04 34.70
N GLU A 135 -26.98 -5.66 33.52
CA GLU A 135 -25.97 -6.68 33.22
C GLU A 135 -24.61 -5.96 33.10
N HIS A 136 -23.61 -6.38 33.88
CA HIS A 136 -22.23 -5.90 33.69
C HIS A 136 -21.55 -6.75 32.63
N ASN A 137 -21.37 -6.17 31.44
CA ASN A 137 -20.49 -6.73 30.43
C ASN A 137 -19.04 -6.66 30.91
N ASP A 138 -18.29 -7.75 30.73
CA ASP A 138 -16.83 -7.63 30.63
C ASP A 138 -16.53 -6.82 29.36
N GLU A 139 -15.73 -5.76 29.49
CA GLU A 139 -15.35 -4.92 28.36
C GLU A 139 -14.55 -5.70 27.31
N ILE A 140 -14.90 -5.52 26.04
CA ILE A 140 -14.29 -6.23 24.91
C ILE A 140 -13.03 -5.46 24.46
N ILE A 141 -11.91 -6.16 24.27
CA ILE A 141 -10.61 -5.58 23.88
C ILE A 141 -10.73 -4.86 22.53
N LEU A 142 -11.43 -5.46 21.56
CA LEU A 142 -11.63 -4.89 20.23
C LEU A 142 -12.42 -3.57 20.22
N ASN A 143 -13.15 -3.25 21.29
CA ASN A 143 -13.84 -1.97 21.48
C ASN A 143 -12.99 -0.94 22.25
N ASN A 144 -11.88 -1.38 22.85
CA ASN A 144 -11.13 -0.65 23.89
C ASN A 144 -9.60 -0.64 23.65
N TYR A 145 -9.13 -1.08 22.48
CA TYR A 145 -7.70 -1.30 22.19
C TYR A 145 -6.86 -0.01 22.35
N GLU A 146 -7.41 1.14 21.99
CA GLU A 146 -6.75 2.46 22.12
C GLU A 146 -6.54 2.84 23.60
N THR A 147 -7.47 2.47 24.48
CA THR A 147 -7.35 2.64 25.94
C THR A 147 -6.19 1.82 26.50
N LEU A 148 -5.85 0.69 25.89
CA LEU A 148 -4.75 -0.19 26.27
C LEU A 148 -3.40 0.09 25.58
N MET A 149 -3.34 1.03 24.61
CA MET A 149 -2.16 1.21 23.73
C MET A 149 -1.83 -0.04 22.89
N LEU A 150 -2.87 -0.79 22.50
CA LEU A 150 -2.82 -1.82 21.47
C LEU A 150 -3.13 -1.20 20.10
N THR A 151 -2.63 -1.78 19.02
CA THR A 151 -3.17 -1.53 17.68
C THR A 151 -4.45 -2.35 17.46
N LYS A 152 -5.22 -2.00 16.43
CA LYS A 152 -6.37 -2.82 16.00
C LYS A 152 -5.96 -4.23 15.56
N ILE A 153 -4.73 -4.39 15.04
CA ILE A 153 -4.16 -5.70 14.68
C ILE A 153 -3.84 -6.51 15.94
N ASP A 154 -3.22 -5.91 16.96
CA ASP A 154 -2.94 -6.61 18.23
C ASP A 154 -4.24 -7.08 18.89
N ALA A 155 -5.29 -6.26 18.88
CA ALA A 155 -6.61 -6.63 19.40
C ALA A 155 -7.30 -7.75 18.61
N ILE A 156 -7.07 -7.84 17.29
CA ILE A 156 -7.55 -8.96 16.46
C ILE A 156 -6.73 -10.22 16.74
N ASN A 157 -5.40 -10.11 16.89
CA ASN A 157 -4.53 -11.24 17.20
C ASN A 157 -4.83 -11.83 18.60
N LEU A 158 -5.08 -10.98 19.60
CA LEU A 158 -5.56 -11.41 20.92
C LEU A 158 -6.88 -12.19 20.78
N LYS A 159 -7.84 -11.66 20.01
CA LYS A 159 -9.11 -12.34 19.75
C LYS A 159 -8.94 -13.71 19.08
N ILE A 160 -8.06 -13.81 18.08
CA ILE A 160 -7.74 -15.08 17.38
C ILE A 160 -7.16 -16.10 18.36
N ASN A 161 -6.37 -15.67 19.34
CA ASN A 161 -5.83 -16.51 20.41
C ASN A 161 -6.80 -16.75 21.59
N GLY A 162 -8.10 -16.43 21.42
CA GLY A 162 -9.14 -16.68 22.44
C GLY A 162 -9.22 -15.64 23.56
N VAL A 163 -8.48 -14.53 23.46
CA VAL A 163 -8.43 -13.44 24.45
C VAL A 163 -9.32 -12.31 23.95
N GLU A 164 -10.57 -12.23 24.42
CA GLU A 164 -11.56 -11.27 23.90
C GLU A 164 -11.85 -10.10 24.85
N LYS A 165 -11.65 -10.29 26.17
CA LYS A 165 -12.06 -9.37 27.23
C LYS A 165 -10.89 -8.76 27.98
N ILE A 166 -11.09 -7.57 28.53
CA ILE A 166 -10.14 -6.94 29.48
C ILE A 166 -9.88 -7.84 30.70
N GLY A 167 -10.87 -8.65 31.10
CA GLY A 167 -10.70 -9.67 32.15
C GLY A 167 -9.72 -10.77 31.77
N ASP A 168 -9.64 -11.17 30.51
CA ASP A 168 -8.76 -12.25 30.05
C ASP A 168 -7.29 -11.78 30.12
N LEU A 169 -7.01 -10.60 29.57
CA LEU A 169 -5.70 -9.92 29.66
C LEU A 169 -5.20 -9.71 31.10
N ARG A 170 -6.10 -9.62 32.09
CA ARG A 170 -5.75 -9.47 33.51
C ARG A 170 -5.42 -10.77 34.23
N ASN A 171 -5.82 -11.92 33.66
CA ASN A 171 -5.72 -13.23 34.27
C ASN A 171 -4.70 -14.16 33.60
N ASP A 172 -4.38 -13.90 32.33
CA ASP A 172 -3.40 -14.66 31.54
C ASP A 172 -1.98 -14.11 31.75
N THR A 173 -1.04 -14.98 32.11
CA THR A 173 0.36 -14.64 32.36
C THR A 173 1.26 -14.71 31.12
N ASP A 174 0.78 -15.36 30.06
CA ASP A 174 1.61 -15.82 28.94
C ASP A 174 1.52 -14.84 27.75
N ILE A 175 0.57 -13.88 27.82
CA ILE A 175 0.40 -12.80 26.86
C ILE A 175 1.51 -11.74 27.02
N PHE A 176 2.36 -11.63 25.99
CA PHE A 176 3.43 -10.63 25.97
C PHE A 176 2.92 -9.21 25.68
N LEU A 177 2.47 -8.51 26.73
CA LEU A 177 2.26 -7.06 26.71
C LEU A 177 3.57 -6.29 26.97
N ASN A 178 3.76 -5.14 26.32
CA ASN A 178 4.85 -4.23 26.67
C ASN A 178 4.55 -3.40 27.93
N GLU A 179 5.56 -2.81 28.57
CA GLU A 179 5.41 -2.08 29.84
C GLU A 179 4.38 -0.94 29.80
N SER A 180 4.20 -0.26 28.66
CA SER A 180 3.17 0.78 28.52
C SER A 180 1.75 0.20 28.40
N GLN A 181 1.61 -0.97 27.77
CA GLN A 181 0.34 -1.71 27.67
C GLN A 181 -0.04 -2.33 29.02
N LYS A 182 0.90 -2.99 29.71
CA LYS A 182 0.71 -3.49 31.10
C LYS A 182 0.23 -2.38 32.02
N LEU A 183 0.85 -1.20 31.94
CA LEU A 183 0.49 -0.04 32.74
C LEU A 183 -0.88 0.55 32.36
N CYS A 184 -1.27 0.53 31.09
CA CYS A 184 -2.64 0.92 30.69
C CYS A 184 -3.69 -0.11 31.14
N LEU A 185 -3.33 -1.40 31.27
CA LEU A 185 -4.18 -2.45 31.81
C LEU A 185 -4.33 -2.34 33.35
N GLU A 186 -3.24 -2.02 34.06
CA GLU A 186 -3.21 -1.72 35.51
C GLU A 186 -4.25 -0.64 35.87
N HIS A 187 -4.33 0.42 35.06
CA HIS A 187 -5.23 1.58 35.29
C HIS A 187 -6.43 1.62 34.36
N PHE A 188 -6.75 0.54 33.65
CA PHE A 188 -7.82 0.55 32.63
C PHE A 188 -9.15 1.08 33.17
N ASP A 189 -9.51 0.72 34.40
CA ASP A 189 -10.78 1.12 35.02
C ASP A 189 -10.85 2.65 35.23
N ASP A 190 -9.72 3.35 35.36
CA ASP A 190 -9.64 4.81 35.44
C ASP A 190 -9.55 5.47 34.06
N LEU A 191 -8.95 4.80 33.07
CA LEU A 191 -8.80 5.30 31.71
C LEU A 191 -10.09 5.17 30.89
N PHE A 192 -10.87 4.11 31.12
CA PHE A 192 -12.19 3.89 30.51
C PHE A 192 -13.22 4.93 30.96
N LYS A 193 -13.09 5.46 32.19
CA LYS A 193 -13.98 6.51 32.71
C LYS A 193 -13.62 7.85 32.08
N LYS A 194 -14.58 8.51 31.43
CA LYS A 194 -14.46 9.90 30.94
C LYS A 194 -13.92 10.86 32.02
N ILE A 195 -13.25 11.92 31.58
CA ILE A 195 -12.64 12.96 32.41
C ILE A 195 -13.55 14.20 32.39
N PRO A 196 -14.25 14.55 33.48
CA PRO A 196 -15.13 15.72 33.50
C PRO A 196 -14.36 17.03 33.38
N ILE A 197 -14.95 18.04 32.72
CA ILE A 197 -14.34 19.38 32.50
C ILE A 197 -13.82 20.05 33.78
N ASN A 198 -14.45 19.79 34.93
CA ASN A 198 -14.01 20.32 36.23
C ASN A 198 -12.76 19.62 36.80
N GLU A 199 -12.52 18.36 36.43
CA GLU A 199 -11.29 17.65 36.74
C GLU A 199 -10.13 18.21 35.89
N ILE A 200 -10.37 18.46 34.60
CA ILE A 200 -9.40 19.10 33.69
C ILE A 200 -9.03 20.51 34.19
N ARG A 201 -10.01 21.32 34.63
CA ARG A 201 -9.79 22.63 35.29
C ARG A 201 -9.00 22.55 36.59
N SER A 202 -9.04 21.42 37.30
CA SER A 202 -8.22 21.22 38.51
C SER A 202 -6.76 20.97 38.13
N PHE A 203 -6.53 20.17 37.08
CA PHE A 203 -5.21 19.91 36.52
C PHE A 203 -4.61 21.16 35.85
N GLU A 204 -5.42 21.96 35.14
CA GLU A 204 -5.02 23.22 34.51
C GLU A 204 -4.38 24.20 35.51
N LYS A 205 -4.89 24.27 36.73
CA LYS A 205 -4.33 25.11 37.82
C LYS A 205 -3.00 24.60 38.36
N ILE A 206 -2.83 23.29 38.44
CA ILE A 206 -1.56 22.67 38.86
C ILE A 206 -0.51 22.90 37.76
N LEU A 207 -0.90 22.61 36.51
CA LEU A 207 -0.07 22.80 35.33
C LEU A 207 0.35 24.26 35.13
N ASP A 208 -0.53 25.23 35.38
CA ASP A 208 -0.20 26.67 35.41
C ASP A 208 0.88 26.98 36.46
N GLY A 209 0.73 26.45 37.68
CA GLY A 209 1.72 26.58 38.76
C GLY A 209 3.07 25.91 38.44
N SER A 210 3.07 24.81 37.69
CA SER A 210 4.29 24.13 37.24
C SER A 210 4.96 24.82 36.05
N VAL A 211 4.20 25.18 35.01
CA VAL A 211 4.74 25.82 33.79
C VAL A 211 5.28 27.22 34.10
N LYS A 212 4.70 27.96 35.06
CA LYS A 212 5.26 29.24 35.55
C LYS A 212 6.64 29.15 36.19
N LYS A 213 7.12 27.94 36.53
CA LYS A 213 8.51 27.68 37.00
C LYS A 213 9.47 27.39 35.84
N MET A 214 8.96 27.31 34.61
CA MET A 214 9.72 27.09 33.38
C MET A 214 9.83 28.42 32.62
N THR A 215 11.04 28.90 32.39
CA THR A 215 11.29 30.17 31.69
C THR A 215 10.78 30.11 30.25
N GLU A 216 10.01 31.12 29.82
CA GLU A 216 9.55 31.33 28.45
C GLU A 216 8.73 30.19 27.79
N ILE A 217 8.14 29.30 28.59
CA ILE A 217 7.17 28.31 28.12
C ILE A 217 5.74 28.79 28.42
N SER A 218 4.88 28.78 27.40
CA SER A 218 3.43 28.92 27.58
C SER A 218 2.73 27.59 27.33
N PHE A 219 1.47 27.45 27.76
CA PHE A 219 0.68 26.24 27.53
C PHE A 219 -0.78 26.54 27.16
N GLU A 220 -1.42 25.60 26.48
CA GLU A 220 -2.84 25.64 26.12
C GLU A 220 -3.40 24.21 26.14
N ILE A 221 -4.40 23.92 26.99
CA ILE A 221 -5.09 22.63 26.97
C ILE A 221 -5.98 22.60 25.72
N CYS A 222 -5.85 21.53 24.93
CA CYS A 222 -6.45 21.36 23.61
C CYS A 222 -7.63 20.35 23.64
N GLY A 223 -7.87 19.64 22.54
CA GLY A 223 -8.81 18.53 22.46
C GLY A 223 -10.25 18.90 22.81
N ASP A 224 -10.94 17.94 23.41
CA ASP A 224 -12.31 18.03 23.92
C ASP A 224 -12.54 19.24 24.85
N TYR A 225 -11.55 19.55 25.69
CA TYR A 225 -11.59 20.69 26.62
C TYR A 225 -11.71 22.01 25.87
N ARG A 226 -10.87 22.22 24.85
CA ARG A 226 -10.85 23.43 24.03
C ARG A 226 -12.04 23.52 23.08
N ARG A 227 -12.60 22.37 22.67
CA ARG A 227 -13.93 22.26 22.04
C ARG A 227 -15.10 22.56 22.99
N ARG A 228 -14.84 22.74 24.30
CA ARG A 228 -15.82 22.99 25.38
C ARG A 228 -16.78 21.83 25.63
N LEU A 229 -16.36 20.59 25.35
CA LEU A 229 -17.13 19.41 25.74
C LEU A 229 -17.14 19.27 27.27
N THR A 230 -18.22 18.70 27.81
CA THR A 230 -18.41 18.49 29.25
C THR A 230 -17.47 17.44 29.85
N GLU A 231 -16.92 16.57 29.01
CA GLU A 231 -16.06 15.45 29.36
C GLU A 231 -15.09 15.10 28.22
N SER A 232 -14.06 14.31 28.51
CA SER A 232 -12.98 13.99 27.56
C SER A 232 -12.45 12.56 27.75
N ASN A 233 -11.84 11.97 26.71
CA ASN A 233 -11.12 10.69 26.85
C ASN A 233 -9.73 10.85 27.50
N GLN A 234 -9.06 11.96 27.19
CA GLN A 234 -7.68 12.27 27.58
C GLN A 234 -7.52 13.78 27.76
N ILE A 235 -6.37 14.21 28.27
CA ILE A 235 -6.00 15.63 28.35
C ILE A 235 -4.84 15.90 27.39
N ASP A 236 -5.13 16.56 26.28
CA ASP A 236 -4.11 17.01 25.33
C ASP A 236 -3.62 18.41 25.71
N VAL A 237 -2.30 18.57 25.87
CA VAL A 237 -1.64 19.80 26.32
C VAL A 237 -0.63 20.25 25.27
N LEU A 238 -0.83 21.43 24.69
CA LEU A 238 0.20 22.08 23.89
C LEU A 238 1.09 22.94 24.79
N LEU A 239 2.40 22.70 24.73
CA LEU A 239 3.46 23.52 25.32
C LEU A 239 4.15 24.28 24.18
N VAL A 240 4.35 25.59 24.34
CA VAL A 240 4.96 26.44 23.31
C VAL A 240 6.17 27.15 23.89
N ASP A 241 7.35 26.86 23.35
CA ASP A 241 8.57 27.65 23.58
C ASP A 241 8.40 28.99 22.86
N MET A 242 8.35 30.07 23.65
CA MET A 242 8.06 31.41 23.14
C MET A 242 9.30 32.12 22.57
N LEU A 243 10.50 31.63 22.85
CA LEU A 243 11.75 32.11 22.24
C LEU A 243 12.09 31.34 20.96
N ALA A 244 11.84 30.03 20.94
CA ALA A 244 12.16 29.20 19.79
C ALA A 244 11.25 29.47 18.58
N LYS A 245 11.88 29.36 17.41
CA LYS A 245 11.25 29.12 16.12
C LYS A 245 11.57 27.70 15.66
N SER A 246 10.85 27.17 14.68
CA SER A 246 11.16 25.87 14.07
C SER A 246 12.41 25.88 13.19
N ASP A 247 12.92 27.06 12.82
CA ASP A 247 14.15 27.27 12.05
C ASP A 247 15.44 27.27 12.91
N SER A 248 15.35 27.11 14.23
CA SER A 248 16.54 27.06 15.09
C SER A 248 17.15 25.65 15.14
N ASN A 249 18.46 25.57 14.88
CA ASN A 249 19.22 24.30 14.89
C ASN A 249 19.05 23.51 16.20
N ASP A 250 18.85 24.20 17.31
CA ASP A 250 18.79 23.63 18.66
C ASP A 250 17.38 23.21 19.08
N PHE A 251 16.32 23.41 18.27
CA PHE A 251 14.93 23.14 18.67
C PHE A 251 14.69 21.68 19.13
N LYS A 252 15.38 20.71 18.51
CA LYS A 252 15.34 19.30 18.89
C LYS A 252 15.96 19.05 20.28
N GLU A 253 16.91 19.88 20.71
CA GLU A 253 17.48 19.84 22.06
C GLU A 253 16.63 20.66 23.05
N HIS A 254 16.07 21.79 22.64
CA HIS A 254 15.07 22.54 23.42
C HIS A 254 13.91 21.63 23.82
N CYS A 255 13.33 20.88 22.87
CA CYS A 255 12.29 19.89 23.17
C CYS A 255 12.74 18.89 24.24
N ARG A 256 13.94 18.31 24.15
CA ARG A 256 14.46 17.37 25.16
C ARG A 256 14.68 18.04 26.53
N LYS A 257 15.14 19.30 26.56
CA LYS A 257 15.29 20.10 27.79
C LYS A 257 13.93 20.36 28.44
N ILE A 258 12.94 20.80 27.65
CA ILE A 258 11.54 21.02 28.07
C ILE A 258 10.92 19.72 28.60
N LYS A 259 11.06 18.59 27.90
CA LYS A 259 10.57 17.27 28.38
C LYS A 259 11.13 16.90 29.76
N LYS A 260 12.45 17.06 29.95
CA LYS A 260 13.11 16.74 31.22
C LYS A 260 12.68 17.69 32.35
N LEU A 261 12.60 19.00 32.06
CA LEU A 261 12.19 20.01 33.03
C LEU A 261 10.72 19.87 33.43
N LEU A 262 9.81 19.69 32.46
CA LEU A 262 8.37 19.52 32.71
C LEU A 262 8.10 18.35 33.68
N ILE A 263 8.65 17.16 33.38
CA ILE A 263 8.44 15.98 34.22
C ILE A 263 9.02 16.21 35.62
N LYS A 264 10.21 16.83 35.74
CA LYS A 264 10.82 17.17 37.03
C LYS A 264 9.92 18.12 37.84
N THR A 265 9.37 19.17 37.21
CA THR A 265 8.56 20.18 37.89
C THR A 265 7.18 19.66 38.28
N LEU A 266 6.51 18.91 37.40
CA LEU A 266 5.23 18.27 37.74
C LEU A 266 5.39 17.28 38.91
N SER A 267 6.50 16.53 38.95
CA SER A 267 6.80 15.64 40.10
C SER A 267 7.20 16.39 41.38
N SER A 268 7.93 17.52 41.30
CA SER A 268 8.19 18.36 42.49
C SER A 268 6.92 19.02 43.05
N ASP A 269 5.92 19.17 42.19
CA ASP A 269 4.61 19.75 42.54
C ASP A 269 3.61 18.68 43.02
N GLY A 270 4.08 17.46 43.28
CA GLY A 270 3.33 16.38 43.92
C GLY A 270 2.50 15.49 42.99
N LEU A 271 2.62 15.64 41.66
CA LEU A 271 1.94 14.76 40.71
C LEU A 271 2.68 13.41 40.57
N GLU A 272 1.94 12.32 40.75
CA GLU A 272 2.40 10.98 40.41
C GLU A 272 2.26 10.76 38.89
N ILE A 273 3.38 10.48 38.22
CA ILE A 273 3.49 10.43 36.75
C ILE A 273 4.15 9.11 36.35
N LYS A 274 3.46 8.34 35.50
CA LYS A 274 3.98 7.12 34.89
C LYS A 274 4.01 7.29 33.36
N LYS A 275 5.16 7.19 32.71
CA LYS A 275 5.30 7.38 31.24
C LYS A 275 4.77 6.16 30.46
N ILE A 276 4.10 6.39 29.33
CA ILE A 276 3.48 5.34 28.49
C ILE A 276 3.83 5.46 26.99
N ALA A 277 5.12 5.58 26.67
CA ALA A 277 5.65 5.38 25.31
C ALA A 277 7.18 5.20 25.34
N LYS A 278 7.77 4.59 24.29
CA LYS A 278 9.17 4.87 23.91
C LYS A 278 9.24 6.27 23.28
N GLU A 279 10.39 6.95 23.38
CA GLU A 279 10.56 8.32 22.82
C GLU A 279 10.70 8.32 21.29
N THR A 280 9.65 7.91 20.56
CA THR A 280 9.60 7.85 19.09
C THR A 280 9.58 9.23 18.44
N SER A 281 8.88 10.20 19.04
CA SER A 281 8.86 11.60 18.61
C SER A 281 9.61 12.49 19.60
N TYR A 282 10.48 13.37 19.08
CA TYR A 282 11.33 14.23 19.93
C TYR A 282 10.56 15.35 20.64
N ASN A 283 9.30 15.59 20.24
CA ASN A 283 8.45 16.70 20.66
C ASN A 283 7.19 16.29 21.46
N GLN A 284 6.88 15.00 21.64
CA GLN A 284 5.69 14.57 22.42
C GLN A 284 6.05 13.77 23.69
N ILE A 285 5.17 13.79 24.69
CA ILE A 285 5.23 12.90 25.86
C ILE A 285 3.83 12.35 26.11
N GLN A 286 3.70 11.03 26.27
CA GLN A 286 2.46 10.40 26.74
C GLN A 286 2.67 9.87 28.16
N CYS A 287 1.79 10.26 29.06
CA CYS A 287 1.86 9.92 30.48
C CYS A 287 0.48 9.47 30.99
N LEU A 288 0.50 8.61 32.01
CA LEU A 288 -0.57 8.55 32.99
C LEU A 288 -0.20 9.50 34.13
N ILE A 289 -1.08 10.45 34.45
CA ILE A 289 -0.94 11.35 35.59
C ILE A 289 -2.09 11.11 36.56
N LYS A 290 -1.77 11.00 37.85
CA LYS A 290 -2.77 10.85 38.91
C LYS A 290 -3.41 12.21 39.22
N ILE A 291 -4.63 12.41 38.74
CA ILE A 291 -5.41 13.64 38.91
C ILE A 291 -6.55 13.36 39.90
N ALA A 292 -6.61 14.17 40.95
CA ALA A 292 -7.47 13.99 42.13
C ALA A 292 -7.31 12.62 42.83
N LYS A 293 -7.94 11.56 42.29
CA LYS A 293 -7.86 10.17 42.80
C LYS A 293 -7.72 9.12 41.69
N ARG A 294 -7.55 9.52 40.42
CA ARG A 294 -7.53 8.60 39.26
C ARG A 294 -6.34 8.83 38.32
N TYR A 295 -5.87 7.78 37.66
CA TYR A 295 -4.88 7.95 36.59
C TYR A 295 -5.56 8.32 35.28
N ARG A 296 -5.14 9.46 34.70
CA ARG A 296 -5.66 9.97 33.43
C ARG A 296 -4.57 10.00 32.37
N ARG A 297 -4.91 9.68 31.13
CA ARG A 297 -4.00 9.85 29.98
C ARG A 297 -3.82 11.34 29.70
N VAL A 298 -2.57 11.81 29.77
CA VAL A 298 -2.17 13.18 29.46
C VAL A 298 -1.09 13.14 28.39
N ASN A 299 -1.35 13.81 27.26
CA ASN A 299 -0.44 13.92 26.14
C ASN A 299 0.11 15.35 26.08
N PHE A 300 1.42 15.52 26.21
CA PHE A 300 2.09 16.80 26.02
C PHE A 300 2.70 16.89 24.63
N TYR A 301 2.40 17.96 23.91
CA TYR A 301 2.95 18.29 22.60
C TYR A 301 3.80 19.55 22.74
N ILE A 302 5.04 19.54 22.26
CA ILE A 302 5.96 20.68 22.33
C ILE A 302 6.07 21.33 20.94
N ALA A 303 5.87 22.64 20.89
CA ALA A 303 5.92 23.46 19.70
C ALA A 303 6.90 24.63 19.88
N SER A 304 7.45 25.10 18.76
CA SER A 304 7.98 26.47 18.66
C SER A 304 6.83 27.48 18.46
N ARG A 305 7.11 28.77 18.65
CA ARG A 305 6.12 29.85 18.56
C ARG A 305 5.37 29.90 17.22
N ASP A 306 6.05 29.57 16.12
CA ASP A 306 5.53 29.49 14.75
C ASP A 306 4.75 28.19 14.46
N GLN A 307 5.11 27.07 15.11
CA GLN A 307 4.36 25.81 14.98
C GLN A 307 3.01 25.83 15.70
N ARG A 308 2.84 26.70 16.72
CA ARG A 308 1.66 26.75 17.60
C ARG A 308 0.34 26.61 16.86
N ILE A 309 0.10 27.41 15.81
CA ILE A 309 -1.20 27.47 15.11
C ILE A 309 -1.52 26.15 14.40
N CYS A 310 -0.52 25.48 13.81
CA CYS A 310 -0.70 24.23 13.08
C CYS A 310 -1.08 23.08 14.03
N LEU A 311 -0.36 22.97 15.14
CA LEU A 311 -0.69 22.05 16.24
C LEU A 311 -2.06 22.40 16.86
N LEU A 312 -2.41 23.67 17.01
CA LEU A 312 -3.72 24.09 17.54
C LEU A 312 -4.90 23.59 16.70
N PHE A 313 -4.80 23.66 15.37
CA PHE A 313 -5.85 23.14 14.49
C PHE A 313 -5.97 21.62 14.59
N HIS A 314 -4.86 20.90 14.54
CA HIS A 314 -4.87 19.43 14.63
C HIS A 314 -5.35 18.94 16.00
N LEU A 315 -4.83 19.49 17.09
CA LEU A 315 -5.18 19.09 18.46
C LEU A 315 -6.56 19.57 18.92
N THR A 316 -7.21 20.52 18.23
CA THR A 316 -8.56 21.00 18.60
C THR A 316 -9.65 20.58 17.63
N GLY A 317 -9.32 20.26 16.39
CA GLY A 317 -10.28 19.79 15.41
C GLY A 317 -10.92 18.46 15.83
N SER A 318 -12.21 18.29 15.50
CA SER A 318 -12.71 16.94 15.23
C SER A 318 -12.09 16.43 13.91
N ILE A 319 -12.24 15.14 13.61
CA ILE A 319 -11.66 14.54 12.39
C ILE A 319 -12.14 15.31 11.14
N GLU A 320 -13.44 15.56 11.05
CA GLU A 320 -14.09 16.28 9.95
C GLU A 320 -13.63 17.75 9.86
N PHE A 321 -13.26 18.37 11.00
CA PHE A 321 -12.67 19.72 10.99
C PHE A 321 -11.24 19.71 10.45
N VAL A 322 -10.40 18.74 10.85
CA VAL A 322 -9.02 18.62 10.38
C VAL A 322 -8.99 18.32 8.89
N GLU A 323 -9.79 17.35 8.43
CA GLU A 323 -9.99 17.06 7.01
C GLU A 323 -10.47 18.29 6.25
N LYS A 324 -11.48 19.02 6.77
CA LYS A 324 -12.02 20.21 6.10
C LYS A 324 -10.99 21.34 6.01
N ILE A 325 -10.18 21.59 7.04
CA ILE A 325 -9.18 22.66 7.00
C ILE A 325 -7.94 22.27 6.18
N GLN A 326 -7.58 20.99 6.11
CA GLN A 326 -6.58 20.48 5.17
C GLN A 326 -7.08 20.60 3.72
N ASN A 327 -8.33 20.23 3.43
CA ASN A 327 -8.94 20.42 2.11
C ASN A 327 -9.04 21.90 1.70
N ILE A 328 -9.33 22.81 2.64
CA ILE A 328 -9.27 24.26 2.39
C ILE A 328 -7.84 24.72 2.12
N SER A 329 -6.86 24.24 2.89
CA SER A 329 -5.44 24.54 2.69
C SER A 329 -4.97 24.13 1.30
N LEU A 330 -5.23 22.88 0.90
CA LEU A 330 -4.86 22.34 -0.41
C LEU A 330 -5.46 23.15 -1.56
N LYS A 331 -6.76 23.48 -1.48
CA LYS A 331 -7.46 24.33 -2.46
C LYS A 331 -6.93 25.76 -2.56
N ASN A 332 -6.16 26.23 -1.57
CA ASN A 332 -5.48 27.53 -1.60
C ASN A 332 -4.00 27.42 -2.00
N GLY A 333 -3.53 26.23 -2.40
CA GLY A 333 -2.13 25.99 -2.77
C GLY A 333 -1.19 25.78 -1.58
N PHE A 334 -1.69 25.36 -0.42
CA PHE A 334 -0.90 25.11 0.79
C PHE A 334 -1.05 23.68 1.34
N LEU A 335 0.04 23.09 1.80
CA LEU A 335 0.05 21.88 2.62
C LEU A 335 -0.01 22.27 4.11
N LEU A 336 -1.04 21.82 4.83
CA LEU A 336 -1.15 21.95 6.28
C LEU A 336 -0.79 20.63 6.97
N SER A 337 0.39 20.58 7.58
CA SER A 337 0.84 19.49 8.44
C SER A 337 0.77 19.88 9.93
N LEU A 338 0.97 18.91 10.82
CA LEU A 338 1.15 19.14 12.27
C LEU A 338 2.12 20.29 12.59
N HIS A 339 3.17 20.47 11.79
CA HIS A 339 4.30 21.34 12.12
C HIS A 339 4.49 22.54 11.19
N SER A 340 3.62 22.72 10.19
CA SER A 340 3.72 23.86 9.27
C SER A 340 2.52 23.99 8.32
N LEU A 341 2.20 25.23 7.96
CA LEU A 341 1.45 25.58 6.77
C LEU A 341 2.46 26.06 5.71
N ARG A 342 2.65 25.30 4.63
CA ARG A 342 3.65 25.58 3.56
C ARG A 342 2.98 25.73 2.22
N ARG A 343 3.55 26.49 1.29
CA ARG A 343 3.07 26.50 -0.10
C ARG A 343 3.40 25.15 -0.76
N ILE A 344 2.49 24.60 -1.57
CA ILE A 344 2.75 23.39 -2.36
C ILE A 344 3.97 23.66 -3.27
N GLY A 345 4.90 22.69 -3.32
CA GLY A 345 6.21 22.82 -3.96
C GLY A 345 7.35 23.33 -3.07
N GLN A 346 7.09 23.73 -1.82
CA GLN A 346 8.13 24.15 -0.87
C GLN A 346 8.66 22.98 -0.03
N THR A 347 9.86 22.51 -0.33
CA THR A 347 10.45 21.27 0.22
C THR A 347 10.64 21.28 1.74
N LEU A 348 10.59 20.09 2.35
CA LEU A 348 11.06 19.83 3.71
C LEU A 348 12.58 19.68 3.71
N SER A 349 13.31 20.79 3.91
CA SER A 349 14.75 20.76 4.19
C SER A 349 15.02 20.40 5.65
N GLU A 350 14.66 19.20 6.08
CA GLU A 350 15.31 18.62 7.27
C GLU A 350 16.78 18.30 6.89
N TYR A 351 17.72 18.72 7.73
CA TYR A 351 19.15 18.41 7.65
C TYR A 351 19.92 18.82 6.38
N PHE A 352 20.20 20.13 6.27
CA PHE A 352 21.49 20.60 5.76
C PHE A 352 22.37 21.13 6.91
N GLU A 353 22.80 20.22 7.79
CA GLU A 353 23.87 20.50 8.77
C GLU A 353 25.22 20.62 8.04
N THR A 354 25.53 21.81 7.52
CA THR A 354 26.85 22.11 6.95
C THR A 354 27.41 23.42 7.48
N LYS A 355 27.80 23.45 8.75
CA LYS A 355 28.97 24.23 9.20
C LYS A 355 30.26 23.56 8.69
N GLN A 356 30.35 23.33 7.39
CA GLN A 356 31.56 22.80 6.76
C GLN A 356 32.63 23.90 6.74
N LYS A 357 33.76 23.64 7.41
CA LYS A 357 35.02 24.34 7.13
C LYS A 357 35.85 23.61 6.06
N ASP A 358 35.51 22.36 5.78
CA ASP A 358 36.20 21.45 4.86
C ASP A 358 35.24 20.96 3.77
N TRP A 359 35.77 20.70 2.57
CA TRP A 359 34.98 20.30 1.41
C TRP A 359 34.35 18.90 1.58
N SER A 360 33.04 18.83 1.79
CA SER A 360 32.26 17.58 1.76
C SER A 360 30.96 17.77 0.96
N ILE A 361 31.11 18.01 -0.35
CA ILE A 361 30.01 18.00 -1.31
C ILE A 361 29.44 16.57 -1.40
N LYS A 362 28.13 16.42 -1.31
CA LYS A 362 27.42 15.13 -1.42
C LYS A 362 26.38 15.17 -2.53
N ALA A 363 26.19 14.05 -3.22
CA ALA A 363 25.08 13.88 -4.16
C ALA A 363 23.73 13.92 -3.42
N SER A 364 22.65 14.28 -4.13
CA SER A 364 21.31 14.32 -3.53
C SER A 364 20.78 12.90 -3.26
N PRO A 365 19.98 12.67 -2.20
CA PRO A 365 19.40 11.36 -1.92
C PRO A 365 18.59 10.80 -3.10
N LYS A 366 17.84 11.65 -3.82
CA LYS A 366 17.08 11.26 -5.01
C LYS A 366 17.97 10.77 -6.17
N ALA A 367 19.11 11.44 -6.41
CA ALA A 367 20.06 10.98 -7.42
C ALA A 367 20.69 9.63 -7.03
N LEU A 368 21.07 9.45 -5.76
CA LEU A 368 21.61 8.19 -5.24
C LEU A 368 20.59 7.04 -5.24
N ALA A 369 19.30 7.35 -5.08
CA ALA A 369 18.21 6.37 -5.17
C ALA A 369 17.80 6.02 -6.61
N THR A 370 18.19 6.83 -7.62
CA THR A 370 17.83 6.61 -9.04
C THR A 370 18.65 5.47 -9.63
N ILE A 371 18.28 4.24 -9.28
CA ILE A 371 18.98 3.01 -9.66
C ILE A 371 18.16 2.28 -10.72
N ASN A 372 18.76 2.00 -11.87
CA ASN A 372 18.18 1.10 -12.86
C ASN A 372 18.54 -0.36 -12.52
N PRO A 373 17.56 -1.27 -12.26
CA PRO A 373 17.87 -2.63 -11.82
C PRO A 373 18.69 -3.45 -12.81
N ILE A 374 18.45 -3.31 -14.12
CA ILE A 374 19.25 -3.98 -15.17
C ILE A 374 20.71 -3.55 -15.07
N ARG A 375 20.97 -2.23 -15.06
CA ARG A 375 22.34 -1.72 -14.93
C ARG A 375 23.00 -2.18 -13.65
N ARG A 376 22.36 -1.99 -12.49
CA ARG A 376 22.95 -2.40 -11.19
C ARG A 376 23.35 -3.88 -11.20
N ILE A 377 22.46 -4.76 -11.64
CA ILE A 377 22.75 -6.21 -11.64
C ILE A 377 23.87 -6.52 -12.62
N VAL A 378 23.74 -6.08 -13.87
CA VAL A 378 24.69 -6.40 -14.95
C VAL A 378 26.08 -5.78 -14.74
N GLU A 379 26.16 -4.58 -14.19
CA GLU A 379 27.43 -3.91 -13.82
C GLU A 379 28.11 -4.58 -12.61
N THR A 380 27.38 -5.41 -11.85
CA THR A 380 27.95 -6.26 -10.77
C THR A 380 28.20 -7.72 -11.17
N MET A 381 27.75 -8.17 -12.34
CA MET A 381 27.95 -9.54 -12.81
C MET A 381 29.38 -9.78 -13.30
N ASN A 382 29.93 -10.96 -13.02
CA ASN A 382 31.22 -11.41 -13.51
C ASN A 382 31.15 -11.88 -14.98
N LEU A 383 30.87 -10.96 -15.90
CA LEU A 383 30.71 -11.23 -17.33
C LEU A 383 32.08 -11.40 -18.04
N GLN A 384 32.76 -12.51 -17.74
CA GLN A 384 34.00 -12.95 -18.41
C GLN A 384 33.68 -14.04 -19.44
N PRO A 385 33.46 -13.72 -20.73
CA PRO A 385 33.06 -14.71 -21.72
C PRO A 385 34.17 -15.72 -22.04
N ASN A 386 33.77 -16.92 -22.49
CA ASN A 386 34.69 -17.93 -23.00
C ASN A 386 35.49 -17.37 -24.20
N LYS A 387 36.82 -17.34 -24.06
CA LYS A 387 37.77 -16.78 -25.04
C LYS A 387 37.76 -17.49 -26.41
N GLU A 388 37.27 -18.73 -26.46
CA GLU A 388 37.22 -19.55 -27.67
C GLU A 388 35.87 -19.42 -28.41
N LYS A 389 34.86 -18.81 -27.79
CA LYS A 389 33.48 -18.73 -28.32
C LYS A 389 33.06 -17.27 -28.55
N SER A 390 32.49 -17.01 -29.73
CA SER A 390 31.87 -15.73 -30.07
C SER A 390 30.81 -15.33 -29.03
N PHE A 391 30.81 -14.07 -28.61
CA PHE A 391 29.83 -13.58 -27.63
C PHE A 391 28.47 -13.32 -28.29
N ILE A 392 27.41 -13.95 -27.77
CA ILE A 392 26.04 -13.81 -28.26
C ILE A 392 25.17 -13.17 -27.18
N PRO A 393 24.96 -11.84 -27.23
CA PRO A 393 24.05 -11.15 -26.33
C PRO A 393 22.58 -11.39 -26.70
N LEU A 394 21.79 -11.83 -25.73
CA LEU A 394 20.33 -11.99 -25.78
C LEU A 394 19.65 -11.03 -24.78
N SER A 395 20.31 -9.92 -24.40
CA SER A 395 20.04 -9.24 -23.13
C SER A 395 19.76 -7.73 -23.15
N ILE A 396 20.55 -6.84 -23.80
CA ILE A 396 20.56 -5.39 -23.44
C ILE A 396 20.42 -4.39 -24.58
N GLY A 397 19.40 -3.53 -24.47
CA GLY A 397 19.03 -2.52 -25.46
C GLY A 397 19.84 -1.24 -25.50
N ASN A 398 21.16 -1.34 -25.42
CA ASN A 398 22.13 -0.37 -25.90
C ASN A 398 23.50 -1.07 -26.03
N ASN A 399 24.19 -0.84 -27.13
CA ASN A 399 25.49 -1.41 -27.54
C ASN A 399 25.64 -2.95 -27.63
N LEU A 400 24.89 -3.79 -26.89
CA LEU A 400 24.90 -5.26 -27.07
C LEU A 400 23.48 -5.89 -26.97
N ALA A 401 22.74 -5.78 -28.10
CA ALA A 401 21.54 -6.55 -28.48
C ALA A 401 20.30 -6.61 -27.55
N SER A 402 19.61 -5.48 -27.43
CA SER A 402 18.12 -5.45 -27.46
C SER A 402 17.57 -4.13 -28.02
N ASP A 403 18.43 -3.38 -28.71
CA ASP A 403 18.03 -2.35 -29.66
C ASP A 403 18.03 -3.09 -31.00
N PRO A 404 16.88 -3.21 -31.68
CA PRO A 404 16.83 -3.95 -32.94
C PRO A 404 17.83 -3.38 -33.96
N THR A 405 18.03 -2.05 -33.99
CA THR A 405 18.84 -1.35 -35.00
C THR A 405 20.34 -1.67 -34.98
N LEU A 406 20.81 -2.40 -33.96
CA LEU A 406 22.19 -2.91 -33.89
C LEU A 406 22.39 -4.19 -34.73
N CYS A 407 21.33 -4.81 -35.22
CA CYS A 407 21.39 -5.93 -36.17
C CYS A 407 21.13 -5.43 -37.60
N GLU A 408 21.88 -5.91 -38.59
CA GLU A 408 21.85 -5.28 -39.94
C GLU A 408 20.48 -5.32 -40.61
N ASN A 409 19.69 -6.36 -40.37
CA ASN A 409 18.36 -6.59 -40.94
C ASN A 409 17.24 -5.67 -40.37
N PHE A 410 17.58 -4.76 -39.44
CA PHE A 410 16.63 -4.03 -38.58
C PHE A 410 16.77 -2.50 -38.71
N ARG A 411 16.95 -2.02 -39.94
CA ARG A 411 17.08 -0.59 -40.25
C ARG A 411 15.70 0.04 -40.47
N PRO A 412 15.48 1.33 -40.12
CA PRO A 412 14.30 2.06 -40.57
C PRO A 412 14.28 2.17 -42.10
N CYS A 413 13.11 2.16 -42.71
CA CYS A 413 12.98 2.23 -44.17
C CYS A 413 13.39 3.60 -44.73
N ASN A 414 13.65 3.65 -46.04
CA ASN A 414 14.10 4.88 -46.71
C ASN A 414 13.12 6.04 -46.53
N GLU A 415 11.82 5.78 -46.53
CA GLU A 415 10.77 6.78 -46.34
C GLU A 415 10.90 7.50 -44.97
N ILE A 416 11.35 6.81 -43.91
CA ILE A 416 11.62 7.40 -42.59
C ILE A 416 12.89 8.28 -42.63
N ILE A 417 13.94 7.81 -43.30
CA ILE A 417 15.21 8.55 -43.44
C ILE A 417 15.03 9.81 -44.31
N GLU A 418 14.37 9.67 -45.46
CA GLU A 418 14.07 10.76 -46.37
C GLU A 418 13.21 11.84 -45.71
N SER A 419 12.25 11.46 -44.87
CA SER A 419 11.44 12.40 -44.08
C SER A 419 12.26 13.30 -43.16
N LEU A 420 13.34 12.78 -42.55
CA LEU A 420 14.27 13.58 -41.77
C LEU A 420 15.16 14.46 -42.68
N LEU A 421 15.61 13.95 -43.82
CA LEU A 421 16.40 14.72 -44.79
C LEU A 421 15.60 15.86 -45.44
N GLU A 422 14.32 15.65 -45.78
CA GLU A 422 13.35 16.68 -46.19
C GLU A 422 13.23 17.76 -45.09
N THR A 423 13.04 17.33 -43.84
CA THR A 423 12.87 18.24 -42.71
C THR A 423 14.11 19.11 -42.48
N ILE A 424 15.31 18.54 -42.57
CA ILE A 424 16.58 19.28 -42.50
C ILE A 424 16.71 20.25 -43.68
N LYS A 425 16.49 19.80 -44.92
CA LYS A 425 16.55 20.65 -46.13
C LYS A 425 15.54 21.80 -46.12
N SER A 426 14.41 21.65 -45.41
CA SER A 426 13.37 22.68 -45.32
C SER A 426 13.79 23.95 -44.56
N SER A 427 14.83 23.86 -43.72
CA SER A 427 15.26 24.89 -42.75
C SER A 427 14.21 25.33 -41.71
N LYS A 428 12.98 24.77 -41.72
CA LYS A 428 11.85 25.21 -40.86
C LYS A 428 11.93 24.75 -39.40
N PHE A 429 12.69 23.69 -39.12
CA PHE A 429 12.65 22.96 -37.85
C PHE A 429 13.95 23.09 -37.01
N HIS A 430 14.75 24.13 -37.24
CA HIS A 430 15.95 24.42 -36.43
C HIS A 430 15.67 25.25 -35.16
N GLY A 431 14.55 25.98 -35.12
CA GLY A 431 14.18 26.81 -33.97
C GLY A 431 13.46 26.04 -32.86
N TYR A 432 13.35 26.67 -31.68
CA TYR A 432 12.53 26.17 -30.58
C TYR A 432 11.07 25.95 -31.02
N GLN A 433 10.48 24.86 -30.53
CA GLN A 433 9.07 24.51 -30.71
C GLN A 433 8.31 24.72 -29.38
N PRO A 434 6.97 24.73 -29.36
CA PRO A 434 6.22 24.63 -28.12
C PRO A 434 6.67 23.41 -27.31
N ALA A 435 6.80 23.54 -25.98
CA ALA A 435 7.38 22.49 -25.14
C ALA A 435 6.56 21.18 -25.13
N SER A 436 5.24 21.25 -25.32
CA SER A 436 4.36 20.10 -25.50
C SER A 436 4.33 19.55 -26.94
N GLY A 437 5.06 20.17 -27.87
CA GLY A 437 5.19 19.76 -29.27
C GLY A 437 4.55 20.73 -30.26
N LYS A 438 5.12 20.79 -31.46
CA LYS A 438 4.61 21.52 -32.62
C LYS A 438 3.21 21.01 -32.98
N GLU A 439 2.32 21.93 -33.34
CA GLU A 439 0.88 21.68 -33.45
C GLU A 439 0.54 20.66 -34.54
N GLU A 440 1.13 20.82 -35.71
CA GLU A 440 0.98 19.94 -36.87
C GLU A 440 1.48 18.52 -36.56
N SER A 441 2.55 18.40 -35.77
CA SER A 441 3.08 17.12 -35.28
C SER A 441 2.14 16.48 -34.23
N ARG A 442 1.49 17.28 -33.37
CA ARG A 442 0.47 16.82 -32.43
C ARG A 442 -0.83 16.39 -33.13
N HIS A 443 -1.20 17.04 -34.23
CA HIS A 443 -2.32 16.63 -35.09
C HIS A 443 -2.08 15.24 -35.68
N ALA A 444 -0.93 15.01 -36.33
CA ALA A 444 -0.61 13.70 -36.92
C ALA A 444 -0.61 12.56 -35.88
N VAL A 445 -0.17 12.81 -34.64
CA VAL A 445 -0.27 11.82 -33.54
C VAL A 445 -1.71 11.61 -33.08
N ALA A 446 -2.55 12.66 -33.03
CA ALA A 446 -3.96 12.50 -32.68
C ALA A 446 -4.71 11.66 -33.73
N GLU A 447 -4.51 11.94 -35.01
CA GLU A 447 -5.08 11.17 -36.14
C GLU A 447 -4.59 9.70 -36.11
N TYR A 448 -3.32 9.48 -35.80
CA TYR A 448 -2.74 8.14 -35.62
C TYR A 448 -3.36 7.38 -34.43
N CYS A 449 -3.61 8.04 -33.30
CA CYS A 449 -4.31 7.44 -32.16
C CYS A 449 -5.80 7.16 -32.47
N GLN A 450 -6.46 8.07 -33.21
CA GLN A 450 -7.85 7.88 -33.67
C GLN A 450 -7.99 6.66 -34.60
N ALA A 451 -6.96 6.32 -35.39
CA ALA A 451 -6.94 5.10 -36.20
C ALA A 451 -6.97 3.80 -35.36
N TYR A 452 -6.61 3.84 -34.08
CA TYR A 452 -6.79 2.75 -33.12
C TYR A 452 -8.10 2.83 -32.31
N GLY A 453 -8.98 3.78 -32.64
CA GLY A 453 -10.28 4.01 -31.99
C GLY A 453 -10.21 4.89 -30.74
N MET A 454 -9.10 5.56 -30.45
CA MET A 454 -8.98 6.44 -29.28
C MET A 454 -9.68 7.78 -29.52
N ASN A 455 -10.49 8.25 -28.56
CA ASN A 455 -11.17 9.54 -28.66
C ASN A 455 -10.28 10.67 -28.12
N VAL A 456 -9.30 11.08 -28.93
CA VAL A 456 -8.33 12.13 -28.59
C VAL A 456 -8.17 13.14 -29.75
N ASN A 457 -7.78 14.37 -29.43
CA ASN A 457 -7.46 15.44 -30.36
C ASN A 457 -6.06 16.04 -30.09
N PHE A 458 -5.56 16.91 -30.95
CA PHE A 458 -4.20 17.48 -30.85
C PHE A 458 -3.89 18.22 -29.52
N LYS A 459 -4.90 18.65 -28.76
CA LYS A 459 -4.76 19.25 -27.42
C LYS A 459 -4.57 18.22 -26.31
N ASP A 460 -4.94 16.97 -26.56
CA ASP A 460 -4.73 15.82 -25.67
C ASP A 460 -3.35 15.18 -25.87
N ILE A 461 -2.63 15.59 -26.91
CA ILE A 461 -1.30 15.07 -27.25
C ILE A 461 -0.20 15.97 -26.66
N ILE A 462 0.79 15.34 -26.03
CA ILE A 462 2.03 15.99 -25.59
C ILE A 462 3.21 15.16 -26.11
N LEU A 463 4.07 15.75 -26.92
CA LEU A 463 5.26 15.10 -27.47
C LEU A 463 6.41 15.09 -26.44
N THR A 464 7.17 14.00 -26.39
CA THR A 464 8.15 13.71 -25.33
C THR A 464 9.45 13.10 -25.87
N SER A 465 10.53 13.12 -25.08
CA SER A 465 11.88 12.66 -25.45
C SER A 465 12.01 11.12 -25.49
N GLY A 466 11.17 10.50 -26.33
CA GLY A 466 10.86 9.07 -26.31
C GLY A 466 9.92 8.68 -25.17
N CYS A 467 9.30 7.50 -25.26
CA CYS A 467 8.34 7.01 -24.25
C CYS A 467 8.89 7.04 -22.81
N SER A 468 10.21 6.92 -22.63
CA SER A 468 10.87 7.09 -21.32
C SER A 468 10.52 8.42 -20.61
N HIS A 469 10.33 9.50 -21.36
CA HIS A 469 9.91 10.80 -20.84
C HIS A 469 8.37 10.94 -20.78
N ALA A 470 7.62 10.21 -21.61
CA ALA A 470 6.18 10.07 -21.44
C ALA A 470 5.84 9.44 -20.08
N LEU A 471 6.52 8.34 -19.74
CA LEU A 471 6.38 7.65 -18.47
C LEU A 471 6.82 8.52 -17.27
N ASP A 472 7.96 9.22 -17.38
CA ASP A 472 8.42 10.18 -16.35
C ASP A 472 7.37 11.26 -16.08
N MET A 473 6.82 11.87 -17.13
CA MET A 473 5.78 12.90 -17.01
C MET A 473 4.45 12.34 -16.50
N ALA A 474 4.02 11.17 -16.97
CA ALA A 474 2.75 10.54 -16.59
C ALA A 474 2.77 10.07 -15.13
N MET A 475 3.88 9.50 -14.66
CA MET A 475 4.09 9.20 -13.24
C MET A 475 4.22 10.51 -12.42
N SER A 476 5.00 11.49 -12.90
CA SER A 476 5.21 12.76 -12.19
C SER A 476 3.94 13.57 -11.97
N VAL A 477 2.94 13.51 -12.86
CA VAL A 477 1.70 14.30 -12.72
C VAL A 477 0.68 13.67 -11.76
N LEU A 478 0.75 12.35 -11.56
CA LEU A 478 -0.13 11.61 -10.64
C LEU A 478 0.54 11.31 -9.28
N ALA A 479 1.85 11.50 -9.17
CA ALA A 479 2.61 11.25 -7.94
C ALA A 479 2.39 12.33 -6.87
N VAL A 480 1.98 11.89 -5.68
CA VAL A 480 2.01 12.65 -4.43
C VAL A 480 3.01 11.95 -3.49
N PRO A 481 3.96 12.65 -2.85
CA PRO A 481 4.91 12.01 -1.92
C PRO A 481 4.18 11.18 -0.84
N GLY A 482 4.50 9.89 -0.76
CA GLY A 482 3.83 8.93 0.12
C GLY A 482 2.63 8.17 -0.49
N CYS A 483 2.24 8.44 -1.73
CA CYS A 483 1.28 7.59 -2.45
C CYS A 483 1.94 6.29 -2.95
N ASN A 484 1.14 5.31 -3.38
CA ASN A 484 1.62 4.14 -4.12
C ASN A 484 1.15 4.13 -5.58
N MET A 485 1.85 3.39 -6.43
CA MET A 485 1.42 3.02 -7.77
C MET A 485 1.56 1.50 -7.96
N LEU A 486 0.58 0.91 -8.66
CA LEU A 486 0.59 -0.52 -8.98
C LEU A 486 1.36 -0.77 -10.29
N VAL A 487 2.23 -1.77 -10.31
CA VAL A 487 3.17 -2.04 -11.40
C VAL A 487 3.23 -3.55 -11.69
N PRO A 488 3.26 -3.98 -12.97
CA PRO A 488 3.32 -5.41 -13.30
C PRO A 488 4.63 -6.06 -12.81
N ARG A 489 4.53 -7.31 -12.37
CA ARG A 489 5.66 -8.18 -12.06
C ARG A 489 5.51 -9.54 -12.78
N PRO A 490 6.49 -9.95 -13.61
CA PRO A 490 7.63 -9.17 -14.07
C PRO A 490 7.22 -7.97 -14.94
N GLY A 491 7.98 -6.87 -14.87
CA GLY A 491 7.67 -5.63 -15.59
C GLY A 491 8.89 -4.75 -15.88
N PHE A 492 8.75 -3.80 -16.81
CA PHE A 492 9.88 -3.02 -17.32
C PHE A 492 10.55 -2.16 -16.22
N PRO A 493 11.87 -2.30 -15.95
CA PRO A 493 12.47 -1.74 -14.73
C PRO A 493 12.60 -0.21 -14.70
N LEU A 494 12.22 0.49 -15.77
CA LEU A 494 12.17 1.95 -15.80
C LEU A 494 11.14 2.50 -14.79
N TYR A 495 10.00 1.85 -14.59
CA TYR A 495 8.97 2.31 -13.64
C TYR A 495 9.55 2.44 -12.22
N LYS A 496 10.32 1.43 -11.77
CA LYS A 496 11.07 1.44 -10.49
C LYS A 496 12.23 2.44 -10.48
N THR A 497 12.80 2.75 -11.64
CA THR A 497 13.88 3.75 -11.75
C THR A 497 13.35 5.18 -11.57
N LEU A 498 12.16 5.46 -12.12
CA LEU A 498 11.52 6.79 -12.07
C LEU A 498 10.91 7.09 -10.69
N SER A 499 10.26 6.11 -10.06
CA SER A 499 9.61 6.26 -8.75
C SER A 499 10.55 6.76 -7.64
N ALA A 500 11.84 6.42 -7.72
CA ALA A 500 12.88 6.83 -6.78
C ALA A 500 13.05 8.35 -6.62
N GLN A 501 12.66 9.15 -7.63
CA GLN A 501 12.67 10.61 -7.54
C GLN A 501 11.32 11.21 -7.07
N LEU A 502 10.24 10.43 -7.15
CA LEU A 502 8.87 10.89 -6.91
C LEU A 502 8.39 10.67 -5.47
N GLU A 503 9.17 9.96 -4.64
CA GLU A 503 8.81 9.59 -3.25
C GLU A 503 7.52 8.75 -3.17
N ILE A 504 7.30 7.89 -4.17
CA ILE A 504 6.16 6.97 -4.25
C ILE A 504 6.56 5.54 -3.92
N GLU A 505 5.66 4.79 -3.28
CA GLU A 505 5.76 3.34 -3.09
C GLU A 505 5.43 2.62 -4.41
N ILE A 506 6.24 1.65 -4.81
CA ILE A 506 5.87 0.73 -5.91
C ILE A 506 5.36 -0.57 -5.31
N ARG A 507 4.10 -0.89 -5.63
CA ARG A 507 3.50 -2.19 -5.33
C ARG A 507 3.42 -3.01 -6.60
N TYR A 508 3.80 -4.27 -6.48
CA TYR A 508 3.77 -5.21 -7.58
C TYR A 508 2.44 -5.96 -7.59
N TYR A 509 1.83 -6.05 -8.76
CA TYR A 509 0.78 -7.00 -9.07
C TYR A 509 1.35 -8.07 -10.02
N ASP A 510 0.97 -9.33 -9.82
CA ASP A 510 1.56 -10.44 -10.57
C ASP A 510 0.93 -10.67 -11.96
N LEU A 511 1.73 -11.27 -12.84
CA LEU A 511 1.34 -11.75 -14.16
C LEU A 511 1.44 -13.28 -14.19
N MET A 512 0.37 -13.96 -14.60
CA MET A 512 0.19 -15.42 -14.56
C MET A 512 0.92 -16.13 -15.73
N PRO A 513 2.05 -16.83 -15.52
CA PRO A 513 2.84 -17.41 -16.62
C PRO A 513 2.05 -18.40 -17.48
N GLU A 514 1.30 -19.31 -16.84
CA GLU A 514 0.47 -20.33 -17.48
C GLU A 514 -0.73 -19.76 -18.25
N GLN A 515 -1.14 -18.51 -17.96
CA GLN A 515 -2.17 -17.78 -18.71
C GLN A 515 -1.56 -16.80 -19.73
N ASN A 516 -0.34 -17.07 -20.22
CA ASN A 516 0.44 -16.19 -21.11
C ASN A 516 0.65 -14.78 -20.53
N TRP A 517 1.07 -14.73 -19.26
CA TRP A 517 1.36 -13.52 -18.49
C TRP A 517 0.19 -12.52 -18.42
N GLN A 518 -1.05 -12.98 -18.51
CA GLN A 518 -2.22 -12.15 -18.19
C GLN A 518 -2.16 -11.66 -16.74
N ILE A 519 -2.63 -10.44 -16.51
CA ILE A 519 -2.71 -9.82 -15.17
C ILE A 519 -3.50 -10.72 -14.23
N ASP A 520 -2.93 -11.07 -13.07
CA ASP A 520 -3.71 -11.61 -11.96
C ASP A 520 -4.59 -10.47 -11.40
N LEU A 521 -5.89 -10.58 -11.64
CA LEU A 521 -6.86 -9.55 -11.29
C LEU A 521 -7.20 -9.59 -9.79
N GLU A 522 -7.05 -10.74 -9.13
CA GLU A 522 -7.30 -10.88 -7.69
C GLU A 522 -6.10 -10.34 -6.90
N ASP A 523 -4.87 -10.63 -7.34
CA ASP A 523 -3.64 -10.06 -6.78
C ASP A 523 -3.58 -8.53 -6.99
N LEU A 524 -3.98 -8.04 -8.17
CA LEU A 524 -4.10 -6.61 -8.47
C LEU A 524 -5.10 -5.91 -7.54
N GLU A 525 -6.34 -6.40 -7.45
CA GLU A 525 -7.39 -5.82 -6.59
C GLU A 525 -6.95 -5.88 -5.11
N SER A 526 -6.17 -6.90 -4.72
CA SER A 526 -5.52 -7.03 -3.41
C SER A 526 -4.50 -5.93 -3.06
N LYS A 527 -3.91 -5.20 -4.02
CA LYS A 527 -2.88 -4.17 -3.71
C LYS A 527 -3.43 -2.76 -3.52
N ILE A 528 -4.68 -2.54 -3.94
CA ILE A 528 -5.32 -1.21 -3.95
C ILE A 528 -5.60 -0.75 -2.51
N ASP A 529 -5.22 0.49 -2.19
CA ASP A 529 -5.67 1.19 -0.99
C ASP A 529 -6.01 2.67 -1.29
N LEU A 530 -6.38 3.41 -0.25
CA LEU A 530 -6.73 4.84 -0.33
C LEU A 530 -5.56 5.76 -0.72
N ASN A 531 -4.33 5.24 -0.80
CA ASN A 531 -3.13 5.94 -1.25
C ASN A 531 -2.69 5.49 -2.67
N THR A 532 -3.38 4.55 -3.31
CA THR A 532 -3.09 4.15 -4.70
C THR A 532 -3.46 5.29 -5.65
N SER A 533 -2.47 5.78 -6.40
CA SER A 533 -2.60 6.98 -7.25
C SER A 533 -2.77 6.67 -8.73
N ALA A 534 -2.23 5.55 -9.21
CA ALA A 534 -2.34 5.08 -10.59
C ALA A 534 -2.02 3.58 -10.70
N ILE A 535 -2.50 2.96 -11.78
CA ILE A 535 -2.06 1.63 -12.22
C ILE A 535 -1.21 1.80 -13.47
N ILE A 536 0.01 1.27 -13.48
CA ILE A 536 0.86 1.16 -14.68
C ILE A 536 0.48 -0.13 -15.41
N TYR A 537 0.16 -0.02 -16.69
CA TYR A 537 -0.24 -1.10 -17.58
C TYR A 537 0.76 -1.17 -18.75
N ASN A 538 1.22 -2.36 -19.15
CA ASN A 538 2.14 -2.51 -20.27
C ASN A 538 1.72 -3.67 -21.20
N ASN A 539 1.31 -3.33 -22.42
CA ASN A 539 0.78 -4.26 -23.43
C ASN A 539 1.05 -3.75 -24.85
N PRO A 540 1.71 -4.51 -25.75
CA PRO A 540 2.40 -5.77 -25.50
C PRO A 540 3.55 -5.66 -24.50
N SER A 541 3.79 -6.71 -23.73
CA SER A 541 4.63 -6.66 -22.54
C SER A 541 6.14 -6.77 -22.78
N ASN A 542 6.93 -6.00 -22.02
CA ASN A 542 8.35 -6.21 -21.77
C ASN A 542 8.56 -6.41 -20.26
N PRO A 543 8.93 -7.63 -19.80
CA PRO A 543 9.71 -8.62 -20.56
C PRO A 543 8.93 -9.76 -21.22
N CYS A 544 7.63 -9.89 -20.98
CA CYS A 544 6.91 -11.15 -21.21
C CYS A 544 6.65 -11.51 -22.69
N GLY A 545 6.58 -10.50 -23.57
CA GLY A 545 6.09 -10.69 -24.94
C GLY A 545 4.60 -11.05 -25.03
N SER A 546 3.84 -10.88 -23.95
CA SER A 546 2.40 -11.16 -23.92
C SER A 546 1.58 -10.05 -24.61
N VAL A 547 0.39 -10.43 -25.07
CA VAL A 547 -0.62 -9.55 -25.67
C VAL A 547 -1.97 -9.92 -25.07
N PHE A 548 -2.59 -9.01 -24.32
CA PHE A 548 -3.83 -9.29 -23.61
C PHE A 548 -5.05 -9.31 -24.55
N PRO A 549 -5.98 -10.26 -24.40
CA PRO A 549 -7.22 -10.28 -25.17
C PRO A 549 -8.21 -9.23 -24.63
N ASP A 550 -9.04 -8.70 -25.52
CA ASP A 550 -10.09 -7.69 -25.24
C ASP A 550 -10.88 -7.97 -23.95
N HIS A 551 -11.35 -9.20 -23.76
CA HIS A 551 -12.14 -9.61 -22.61
C HIS A 551 -11.38 -9.57 -21.27
N HIS A 552 -10.05 -9.66 -21.27
CA HIS A 552 -9.23 -9.52 -20.07
C HIS A 552 -8.98 -8.06 -19.76
N ILE A 553 -8.72 -7.25 -20.80
CA ILE A 553 -8.54 -5.80 -20.67
C ILE A 553 -9.83 -5.15 -20.14
N ARG A 554 -11.02 -5.63 -20.53
CA ARG A 554 -12.30 -5.16 -19.98
C ARG A 554 -12.45 -5.45 -18.48
N LYS A 555 -12.15 -6.66 -18.01
CA LYS A 555 -12.16 -6.97 -16.56
C LYS A 555 -11.17 -6.12 -15.77
N PHE A 556 -9.99 -5.84 -16.33
CA PHE A 556 -9.02 -4.92 -15.73
C PHE A 556 -9.57 -3.48 -15.66
N LEU A 557 -10.26 -3.02 -16.70
CA LEU A 557 -10.95 -1.72 -16.71
C LEU A 557 -12.11 -1.66 -15.69
N GLU A 558 -12.89 -2.74 -15.53
CA GLU A 558 -13.95 -2.83 -14.52
C GLU A 558 -13.42 -2.67 -13.07
N ILE A 559 -12.18 -3.09 -12.80
CA ILE A 559 -11.51 -2.86 -11.52
C ILE A 559 -11.03 -1.40 -11.42
N ALA A 560 -10.36 -0.88 -12.44
CA ALA A 560 -9.90 0.51 -12.45
C ALA A 560 -11.06 1.52 -12.28
N GLU A 561 -12.21 1.26 -12.92
CA GLU A 561 -13.43 2.05 -12.76
C GLU A 561 -14.01 1.95 -11.34
N ARG A 562 -14.13 0.73 -10.78
CA ARG A 562 -14.66 0.45 -9.43
C ARG A 562 -13.91 1.19 -8.33
N TYR A 563 -12.60 1.36 -8.49
CA TYR A 563 -11.73 2.07 -7.53
C TYR A 563 -11.40 3.51 -7.95
N CYS A 564 -11.99 4.03 -9.03
CA CYS A 564 -11.73 5.36 -9.59
C CYS A 564 -10.24 5.64 -9.91
N LEU A 565 -9.48 4.61 -10.27
CA LEU A 565 -8.03 4.70 -10.49
C LEU A 565 -7.69 5.03 -11.95
N PRO A 566 -6.80 6.02 -12.21
CA PRO A 566 -6.31 6.30 -13.55
C PRO A 566 -5.25 5.27 -13.99
N ILE A 567 -5.13 5.08 -15.31
CA ILE A 567 -4.16 4.15 -15.90
C ILE A 567 -3.05 4.92 -16.63
N ILE A 568 -1.80 4.52 -16.40
CA ILE A 568 -0.64 4.89 -17.24
C ILE A 568 -0.36 3.70 -18.16
N ALA A 569 -0.65 3.82 -19.45
CA ALA A 569 -0.57 2.71 -20.40
C ALA A 569 0.69 2.81 -21.27
N ASP A 570 1.71 2.01 -20.97
CA ASP A 570 2.93 1.84 -21.79
C ASP A 570 2.63 0.88 -22.94
N GLU A 571 2.17 1.43 -24.07
CA GLU A 571 1.78 0.67 -25.27
C GLU A 571 2.82 0.82 -26.38
N ILE A 572 4.09 1.06 -26.02
CA ILE A 572 5.21 1.32 -26.95
C ILE A 572 5.51 0.18 -27.95
N TYR A 573 4.96 -1.01 -27.73
CA TYR A 573 5.01 -2.16 -28.65
C TYR A 573 3.71 -2.34 -29.45
N GLU A 574 2.86 -1.32 -29.52
CA GLU A 574 1.60 -1.27 -30.29
C GLU A 574 1.71 -1.94 -31.68
N ASN A 575 0.81 -2.88 -31.95
CA ASN A 575 0.75 -3.67 -33.19
C ASN A 575 2.00 -4.51 -33.53
N ILE A 576 3.01 -4.58 -32.66
CA ILE A 576 4.10 -5.56 -32.74
C ILE A 576 3.58 -6.86 -32.13
N VAL A 577 2.70 -7.55 -32.86
CA VAL A 577 1.97 -8.75 -32.42
C VAL A 577 2.11 -9.88 -33.44
N PHE A 578 2.12 -11.12 -32.99
CA PHE A 578 2.26 -12.30 -33.84
C PHE A 578 0.89 -12.80 -34.33
N SER A 579 0.89 -13.45 -35.49
CA SER A 579 -0.32 -13.97 -36.14
C SER A 579 -1.16 -14.84 -35.21
N GLY A 580 -2.47 -14.57 -35.17
CA GLY A 580 -3.43 -15.14 -34.23
C GLY A 580 -3.76 -14.23 -33.03
N HIS A 581 -2.96 -13.18 -32.78
CA HIS A 581 -3.23 -12.18 -31.74
C HIS A 581 -3.60 -10.82 -32.35
N LYS A 582 -4.27 -9.98 -31.58
CA LYS A 582 -4.64 -8.61 -31.95
C LYS A 582 -4.23 -7.65 -30.84
N PHE A 583 -3.64 -6.52 -31.22
CA PHE A 583 -3.44 -5.40 -30.30
C PHE A 583 -4.75 -4.61 -30.11
N HIS A 584 -5.05 -4.24 -28.88
CA HIS A 584 -6.10 -3.32 -28.51
C HIS A 584 -5.47 -2.23 -27.64
N ALA A 585 -5.51 -0.97 -28.11
CA ALA A 585 -5.13 0.17 -27.29
C ALA A 585 -6.15 0.29 -26.15
N ILE A 586 -5.72 0.22 -24.89
CA ILE A 586 -6.64 0.18 -23.75
C ILE A 586 -7.58 1.40 -23.70
N ALA A 587 -7.08 2.55 -24.18
CA ALA A 587 -7.82 3.80 -24.30
C ALA A 587 -9.02 3.76 -25.27
N SER A 588 -9.07 2.83 -26.24
CA SER A 588 -10.23 2.67 -27.14
C SER A 588 -11.27 1.66 -26.64
N LEU A 589 -11.07 1.08 -25.45
CA LEU A 589 -12.01 0.14 -24.83
C LEU A 589 -12.86 0.76 -23.70
N THR A 590 -12.62 2.02 -23.32
CA THR A 590 -13.30 2.72 -22.23
C THR A 590 -13.56 4.20 -22.53
N GLU A 591 -14.67 4.72 -22.00
CA GLU A 591 -14.91 6.17 -21.88
C GLU A 591 -14.76 6.67 -20.43
N GLU A 592 -14.94 5.80 -19.42
CA GLU A 592 -15.09 6.20 -18.02
C GLU A 592 -13.76 6.28 -17.25
N VAL A 593 -12.83 5.37 -17.54
CA VAL A 593 -11.51 5.34 -16.89
C VAL A 593 -10.56 6.27 -17.64
N PRO A 594 -9.94 7.27 -16.96
CA PRO A 594 -9.03 8.19 -17.60
C PRO A 594 -7.64 7.57 -17.77
N ILE A 595 -7.07 7.67 -18.98
CA ILE A 595 -5.82 6.98 -19.36
C ILE A 595 -4.79 7.94 -19.95
N LEU A 596 -3.56 7.85 -19.44
CA LEU A 596 -2.36 8.44 -20.04
C LEU A 596 -1.67 7.38 -20.91
N HIS A 597 -2.07 7.29 -22.18
CA HIS A 597 -1.45 6.39 -23.15
C HIS A 597 -0.06 6.93 -23.52
N CYS A 598 0.97 6.11 -23.33
CA CYS A 598 2.37 6.42 -23.56
C CYS A 598 2.91 5.53 -24.69
N SER A 599 3.30 6.14 -25.81
CA SER A 599 3.87 5.43 -26.97
C SER A 599 4.89 6.32 -27.71
N GLY A 600 5.34 5.92 -28.90
CA GLY A 600 6.37 6.62 -29.66
C GLY A 600 7.03 5.81 -30.77
N THR A 601 7.84 6.49 -31.58
CA THR A 601 8.50 5.88 -32.75
C THR A 601 9.60 4.87 -32.40
N THR A 602 10.01 4.80 -31.13
CA THR A 602 11.24 4.12 -30.70
C THR A 602 11.29 2.59 -30.89
N LYS A 603 10.16 1.94 -31.18
CA LYS A 603 10.11 0.47 -31.38
C LYS A 603 9.50 0.12 -32.72
N LYS A 604 8.24 0.49 -32.97
CA LYS A 604 7.51 0.19 -34.21
C LYS A 604 8.17 0.76 -35.48
N PHE A 605 8.89 1.87 -35.37
CA PHE A 605 9.53 2.56 -36.51
C PHE A 605 11.07 2.43 -36.52
N LEU A 606 11.65 1.56 -35.69
CA LEU A 606 13.09 1.28 -35.67
C LEU A 606 14.00 2.52 -35.51
N ILE A 607 13.57 3.53 -34.74
CA ILE A 607 14.34 4.76 -34.46
C ILE A 607 14.46 5.10 -32.95
N PRO A 608 14.88 4.17 -32.06
CA PRO A 608 15.00 4.40 -30.63
C PRO A 608 15.97 5.53 -30.24
N GLY A 609 17.02 5.73 -31.04
CA GLY A 609 18.00 6.83 -30.88
C GLY A 609 17.47 8.21 -31.23
N TRP A 610 16.36 8.34 -31.97
CA TRP A 610 15.81 9.65 -32.38
C TRP A 610 14.99 10.34 -31.28
N ARG A 611 14.75 9.66 -30.15
CA ARG A 611 14.16 10.22 -28.92
C ARG A 611 12.84 10.99 -29.13
N LEU A 612 11.88 10.38 -29.84
CA LEU A 612 10.53 10.91 -29.94
C LEU A 612 9.48 9.89 -29.43
N GLY A 613 8.53 10.40 -28.66
CA GLY A 613 7.34 9.70 -28.20
C GLY A 613 6.25 10.70 -27.83
N TRP A 614 5.17 10.23 -27.20
CA TRP A 614 4.04 11.05 -26.82
C TRP A 614 3.30 10.50 -25.60
N ILE A 615 2.57 11.39 -24.93
CA ILE A 615 1.40 11.06 -24.12
C ILE A 615 0.16 11.45 -24.92
N ALA A 616 -0.85 10.57 -24.95
CA ALA A 616 -2.21 10.89 -25.38
C ALA A 616 -3.14 10.79 -24.16
N ILE A 617 -3.84 11.88 -23.84
CA ILE A 617 -4.69 12.03 -22.66
C ILE A 617 -6.13 11.61 -23.02
N ASN A 618 -6.44 10.32 -22.88
CA ASN A 618 -7.79 9.79 -23.12
C ASN A 618 -8.65 9.96 -21.86
N ASP A 619 -9.38 11.07 -21.80
CA ASP A 619 -10.26 11.43 -20.70
C ASP A 619 -11.55 12.07 -21.23
N GLN A 620 -12.56 11.24 -21.47
CA GLN A 620 -13.83 11.65 -22.12
C GLN A 620 -14.86 12.23 -21.14
N LYS A 621 -14.63 12.09 -19.83
CA LYS A 621 -15.55 12.51 -18.76
C LYS A 621 -14.95 13.62 -17.87
N ASP A 622 -13.85 14.23 -18.33
CA ASP A 622 -13.06 15.28 -17.67
C ASP A 622 -12.63 14.90 -16.23
N ARG A 623 -12.27 13.63 -16.02
CA ARG A 623 -11.81 13.06 -14.72
C ARG A 623 -10.42 13.57 -14.32
N PHE A 624 -9.52 13.74 -15.30
CA PHE A 624 -8.22 14.40 -15.10
C PHE A 624 -8.38 15.92 -15.06
N GLY A 625 -9.38 16.46 -15.76
CA GLY A 625 -9.70 17.87 -15.78
C GLY A 625 -8.61 18.75 -16.39
N GLN A 626 -8.87 20.06 -16.39
CA GLN A 626 -7.87 21.05 -16.83
C GLN A 626 -6.61 21.08 -15.94
N GLU A 627 -6.66 20.59 -14.69
CA GLU A 627 -5.52 20.63 -13.76
C GLU A 627 -4.36 19.74 -14.22
N ILE A 628 -4.60 18.43 -14.40
CA ILE A 628 -3.59 17.47 -14.91
C ILE A 628 -3.09 17.88 -16.30
N ARG A 629 -4.00 18.35 -17.17
CA ARG A 629 -3.66 18.86 -18.52
C ARG A 629 -2.72 20.07 -18.46
N THR A 630 -2.91 20.96 -17.48
CA THR A 630 -2.02 22.12 -17.25
C THR A 630 -0.69 21.67 -16.64
N ALA A 631 -0.72 20.76 -15.67
CA ALA A 631 0.47 20.25 -15.00
C ALA A 631 1.39 19.45 -15.95
N LEU A 632 0.85 18.61 -16.84
CA LEU A 632 1.62 17.95 -17.91
C LEU A 632 2.26 18.97 -18.87
N ASN A 633 1.53 20.03 -19.26
CA ASN A 633 2.11 21.12 -20.05
C ASN A 633 3.25 21.83 -19.29
N SER A 634 3.12 22.08 -17.99
CA SER A 634 4.21 22.62 -17.15
C SER A 634 5.40 21.66 -17.02
N LEU A 635 5.16 20.35 -16.91
CA LEU A 635 6.22 19.34 -16.90
C LEU A 635 6.99 19.30 -18.22
N SER A 636 6.32 19.43 -19.38
CA SER A 636 6.99 19.47 -20.70
C SER A 636 8.03 20.60 -20.82
N GLN A 637 7.79 21.73 -20.14
CA GLN A 637 8.66 22.90 -20.12
C GLN A 637 9.98 22.65 -19.37
N ARG A 638 10.08 21.61 -18.53
CA ARG A 638 11.31 21.24 -17.80
C ARG A 638 12.46 20.85 -18.73
N ILE A 639 12.16 20.29 -19.91
CA ILE A 639 13.16 19.93 -20.94
C ILE A 639 12.97 20.65 -22.27
N ILE A 640 11.94 21.50 -22.39
CA ILE A 640 11.58 22.26 -23.61
C ILE A 640 11.22 21.32 -24.79
N GLY A 641 10.56 20.19 -24.49
CA GLY A 641 10.06 19.23 -25.48
C GLY A 641 11.13 18.33 -26.15
N PRO A 642 10.73 17.53 -27.16
CA PRO A 642 11.65 16.65 -27.92
C PRO A 642 12.28 17.34 -29.13
N ASN A 643 13.23 16.65 -29.77
CA ASN A 643 14.00 17.19 -30.91
C ASN A 643 13.10 17.69 -32.07
N ALA A 644 13.25 18.96 -32.42
CA ALA A 644 12.44 19.66 -33.41
C ALA A 644 12.50 19.08 -34.84
N LEU A 645 13.66 18.55 -35.26
CA LEU A 645 13.80 17.91 -36.58
C LEU A 645 13.00 16.60 -36.65
N ILE A 646 12.94 15.85 -35.55
CA ILE A 646 12.16 14.61 -35.50
C ILE A 646 10.66 14.93 -35.40
N GLN A 647 10.28 16.02 -34.72
CA GLN A 647 8.90 16.52 -34.75
C GLN A 647 8.45 16.92 -36.17
N GLY A 648 9.31 17.57 -36.96
CA GLY A 648 8.99 17.91 -38.35
C GLY A 648 8.86 16.70 -39.27
N ALA A 649 9.74 15.70 -39.09
CA ALA A 649 9.66 14.44 -39.84
C ALA A 649 8.43 13.58 -39.45
N LEU A 650 7.91 13.75 -38.23
CA LEU A 650 6.87 12.88 -37.65
C LEU A 650 5.64 12.69 -38.54
N ILE A 651 5.17 13.75 -39.20
CA ILE A 651 3.96 13.69 -40.04
C ILE A 651 4.16 12.67 -41.16
N ASN A 652 5.27 12.78 -41.90
CA ASN A 652 5.62 11.80 -42.92
C ASN A 652 5.92 10.42 -42.32
N ILE A 653 6.58 10.33 -41.15
CA ILE A 653 6.88 9.04 -40.51
C ILE A 653 5.58 8.29 -40.21
N LEU A 654 4.54 8.95 -39.69
CA LEU A 654 3.26 8.30 -39.37
C LEU A 654 2.40 8.00 -40.61
N THR A 655 2.54 8.77 -41.71
CA THR A 655 1.63 8.70 -42.88
C THR A 655 2.24 8.10 -44.15
N LYS A 656 3.55 8.20 -44.34
CA LYS A 656 4.29 7.70 -45.53
C LYS A 656 5.09 6.42 -45.27
N THR A 657 5.32 6.01 -44.01
CA THR A 657 5.93 4.69 -43.75
C THR A 657 4.98 3.62 -44.30
N PRO A 658 5.38 2.87 -45.34
CA PRO A 658 4.45 2.08 -46.13
C PRO A 658 3.97 0.86 -45.34
N GLU A 659 2.72 0.42 -45.56
CA GLU A 659 2.16 -0.74 -44.85
C GLU A 659 3.02 -2.01 -45.03
N ARG A 660 3.73 -2.15 -46.17
CA ARG A 660 4.72 -3.21 -46.38
C ARG A 660 5.79 -3.25 -45.28
N PHE A 661 6.29 -2.12 -44.78
CA PHE A 661 7.25 -2.11 -43.67
C PHE A 661 6.61 -2.66 -42.38
N PHE A 662 5.28 -2.57 -42.23
CA PHE A 662 4.51 -3.19 -41.14
C PHE A 662 3.99 -4.61 -41.46
N ASN A 663 4.04 -5.10 -42.70
CA ASN A 663 3.53 -6.44 -43.09
C ASN A 663 4.65 -7.43 -43.50
N GLU A 664 5.73 -6.95 -44.14
CA GLU A 664 7.09 -7.53 -44.07
C GLU A 664 7.61 -7.54 -42.61
N THR A 665 6.95 -6.75 -41.75
CA THR A 665 6.87 -7.03 -40.32
C THR A 665 5.91 -8.18 -40.02
N ILE A 666 4.58 -8.09 -40.12
CA ILE A 666 3.68 -9.03 -39.43
C ILE A 666 3.42 -10.43 -40.08
N GLU A 667 3.63 -10.67 -41.39
CA GLU A 667 3.09 -11.88 -42.07
C GLU A 667 3.91 -13.18 -42.01
N CYS A 668 3.55 -14.04 -41.04
CA CYS A 668 3.34 -15.50 -41.19
C CYS A 668 4.49 -16.47 -41.59
N LEU A 669 4.28 -17.74 -41.18
CA LEU A 669 5.21 -18.88 -41.32
C LEU A 669 4.74 -19.89 -42.41
N GLN A 670 5.69 -20.69 -42.91
CA GLN A 670 5.52 -21.94 -43.69
C GLN A 670 4.98 -21.89 -45.15
N VAL A 671 5.85 -21.52 -46.11
CA VAL A 671 5.94 -22.23 -47.42
C VAL A 671 7.41 -22.28 -47.92
N ARG A 672 7.83 -23.43 -48.46
CA ARG A 672 9.05 -23.71 -49.27
C ARG A 672 10.46 -23.49 -48.66
N LEU A 673 11.02 -24.61 -48.23
CA LEU A 673 12.45 -24.86 -47.94
C LEU A 673 13.31 -25.04 -49.23
N ALA A 674 13.04 -24.32 -50.34
CA ALA A 674 13.57 -24.74 -51.66
C ALA A 674 13.90 -23.65 -52.71
N LEU A 675 13.12 -22.57 -52.81
CA LEU A 675 13.25 -21.51 -53.82
C LEU A 675 12.87 -20.20 -53.12
N ILE A 676 13.62 -19.10 -53.16
CA ILE A 676 14.45 -18.57 -54.26
C ILE A 676 15.81 -18.08 -53.73
N ARG A 677 16.92 -18.39 -54.43
CA ARG A 677 18.29 -17.91 -54.09
C ARG A 677 18.73 -16.72 -54.97
N PHE A 678 17.80 -15.81 -55.27
CA PHE A 678 18.00 -14.67 -56.16
C PHE A 678 17.25 -13.43 -55.67
N SER A 679 18.02 -12.35 -55.44
CA SER A 679 17.57 -10.95 -55.53
C SER A 679 16.32 -10.54 -54.75
N LEU A 680 16.37 -10.64 -53.41
CA LEU A 680 15.65 -9.72 -52.53
C LEU A 680 16.66 -9.06 -51.60
N SER A 681 16.78 -7.73 -51.71
CA SER A 681 17.48 -6.88 -50.76
C SER A 681 16.47 -6.21 -49.84
N ASP A 682 16.78 -6.20 -48.54
CA ASP A 682 16.12 -5.45 -47.46
C ASP A 682 14.74 -5.97 -46.96
N SER A 683 14.46 -5.68 -45.68
CA SER A 683 13.21 -5.88 -44.90
C SER A 683 12.77 -7.30 -44.51
N PHE A 684 13.02 -7.69 -43.24
CA PHE A 684 12.46 -8.90 -42.58
C PHE A 684 12.31 -8.68 -41.06
N PHE A 685 11.17 -8.18 -40.53
CA PHE A 685 11.07 -7.79 -39.11
C PHE A 685 10.25 -8.73 -38.20
N CYS A 686 8.92 -8.60 -38.05
CA CYS A 686 8.16 -9.59 -37.25
C CYS A 686 8.00 -10.96 -37.93
N ILE A 687 8.27 -11.13 -39.23
CA ILE A 687 8.35 -12.45 -39.86
C ILE A 687 9.57 -13.18 -39.28
N LEU A 688 10.69 -12.46 -39.19
CA LEU A 688 11.92 -12.91 -38.52
C LEU A 688 11.67 -13.12 -37.02
N GLN A 689 10.99 -12.22 -36.32
CA GLN A 689 10.69 -12.41 -34.89
C GLN A 689 9.70 -13.52 -34.62
N GLN A 690 8.64 -13.71 -35.40
CA GLN A 690 7.68 -14.80 -35.23
C GLN A 690 8.33 -16.15 -35.57
N ARG A 691 9.23 -16.17 -36.56
CA ARG A 691 10.13 -17.32 -36.84
C ARG A 691 11.04 -17.59 -35.65
N ASN A 692 11.71 -16.58 -35.11
CA ASN A 692 12.61 -16.67 -33.95
C ASN A 692 11.89 -17.03 -32.65
N ALA A 693 10.67 -16.52 -32.44
CA ALA A 693 9.80 -16.83 -31.31
C ALA A 693 9.35 -18.29 -31.36
N HIS A 694 8.92 -18.76 -32.54
CA HIS A 694 8.57 -20.15 -32.78
C HIS A 694 9.78 -21.07 -32.60
N LEU A 695 10.95 -20.68 -33.13
CA LEU A 695 12.20 -21.42 -33.00
C LEU A 695 12.63 -21.53 -31.53
N ALA A 696 12.80 -20.40 -30.84
CA ALA A 696 13.23 -20.37 -29.44
C ALA A 696 12.22 -21.06 -28.51
N TYR A 697 10.91 -20.84 -28.68
CA TYR A 697 9.90 -21.55 -27.91
C TYR A 697 9.97 -23.06 -28.12
N ASN A 698 10.03 -23.54 -29.37
CA ASN A 698 10.08 -24.96 -29.65
C ASN A 698 11.38 -25.60 -29.16
N HIS A 699 12.53 -24.95 -29.38
CA HIS A 699 13.85 -25.47 -28.99
C HIS A 699 13.97 -25.54 -27.47
N LEU A 700 13.72 -24.43 -26.77
CA LEU A 700 13.88 -24.35 -25.31
C LEU A 700 12.90 -25.29 -24.58
N LYS A 701 11.71 -25.54 -25.14
CA LYS A 701 10.73 -26.48 -24.60
C LYS A 701 11.19 -27.95 -24.62
N MET A 702 12.18 -28.28 -25.45
CA MET A 702 12.78 -29.62 -25.46
C MET A 702 13.94 -29.76 -24.46
N ILE A 703 14.42 -28.65 -23.88
CA ILE A 703 15.52 -28.65 -22.91
C ILE A 703 14.94 -28.92 -21.51
N LYS A 704 15.39 -29.99 -20.86
CA LYS A 704 14.96 -30.33 -19.51
C LYS A 704 15.34 -29.22 -18.52
N GLY A 705 14.44 -28.89 -17.60
CA GLY A 705 14.61 -27.84 -16.60
C GLY A 705 14.30 -26.42 -17.12
N LEU A 706 13.89 -26.25 -18.38
CA LEU A 706 13.47 -24.97 -18.94
C LEU A 706 12.01 -25.01 -19.40
N THR A 707 11.19 -24.10 -18.88
CA THR A 707 9.79 -23.91 -19.31
C THR A 707 9.63 -22.53 -19.96
N PRO A 708 9.71 -22.42 -21.31
CA PRO A 708 9.46 -21.16 -22.02
C PRO A 708 7.96 -20.86 -22.11
N ILE A 709 7.57 -19.60 -21.88
CA ILE A 709 6.19 -19.14 -22.08
C ILE A 709 6.08 -18.50 -23.46
N ARG A 710 5.17 -19.00 -24.32
CA ARG A 710 5.10 -18.59 -25.74
C ARG A 710 4.66 -17.12 -25.89
N PRO A 711 5.51 -16.22 -26.40
CA PRO A 711 5.13 -14.83 -26.60
C PRO A 711 4.13 -14.69 -27.75
N ALA A 712 3.36 -13.61 -27.68
CA ALA A 712 2.34 -13.18 -28.61
C ALA A 712 2.69 -11.85 -29.32
N GLY A 713 3.78 -11.18 -28.92
CA GLY A 713 4.25 -9.92 -29.50
C GLY A 713 5.51 -9.39 -28.81
N ALA A 714 5.85 -8.13 -29.08
CA ALA A 714 7.11 -7.48 -28.69
C ALA A 714 8.37 -8.30 -29.08
N PHE A 715 9.52 -7.97 -28.49
CA PHE A 715 10.83 -8.52 -28.91
C PHE A 715 11.37 -9.60 -27.96
N TYR A 716 10.54 -10.16 -27.08
CA TYR A 716 11.01 -10.83 -25.86
C TYR A 716 10.32 -12.17 -25.61
N LEU A 717 11.06 -13.08 -24.97
CA LEU A 717 10.60 -14.38 -24.48
C LEU A 717 11.07 -14.53 -23.03
N MET A 718 10.16 -14.86 -22.11
CA MET A 718 10.47 -15.26 -20.75
C MET A 718 10.50 -16.78 -20.62
N VAL A 719 11.52 -17.30 -19.94
CA VAL A 719 11.76 -18.73 -19.73
C VAL A 719 11.95 -18.98 -18.25
N ARG A 720 11.11 -19.85 -17.65
CA ARG A 720 11.32 -20.35 -16.29
C ARG A 720 12.55 -21.27 -16.29
N ILE A 721 13.38 -21.12 -15.27
CA ILE A 721 14.39 -22.10 -14.90
C ILE A 721 13.82 -22.89 -13.71
N GLU A 722 13.72 -24.20 -13.87
CA GLU A 722 13.42 -25.13 -12.79
C GLU A 722 14.72 -25.39 -12.01
N MET A 723 15.07 -24.43 -11.14
CA MET A 723 16.29 -24.40 -10.32
C MET A 723 16.50 -25.68 -9.51
N GLU A 724 15.40 -26.36 -9.16
CA GLU A 724 15.36 -27.68 -8.53
C GLU A 724 16.17 -28.76 -9.29
N PHE A 725 16.30 -28.66 -10.61
CA PHE A 725 17.12 -29.56 -11.43
C PHE A 725 18.54 -29.04 -11.73
N PHE A 726 18.91 -27.87 -11.21
CA PHE A 726 20.25 -27.28 -11.36
C PHE A 726 20.88 -26.89 -10.01
N PRO A 727 21.03 -27.83 -9.05
CA PRO A 727 21.41 -27.56 -7.65
C PRO A 727 22.80 -26.92 -7.46
N MET A 728 23.62 -26.85 -8.52
CA MET A 728 24.89 -26.10 -8.52
C MET A 728 24.69 -24.57 -8.53
N PHE A 729 23.52 -24.07 -8.97
CA PHE A 729 23.23 -22.65 -9.06
C PHE A 729 22.27 -22.21 -7.96
N HIS A 730 22.63 -21.15 -7.23
CA HIS A 730 21.82 -20.65 -6.11
C HIS A 730 20.66 -19.74 -6.55
N ASN A 731 20.71 -19.23 -7.79
CA ASN A 731 19.73 -18.34 -8.40
C ASN A 731 19.95 -18.25 -9.92
N ASP A 732 19.05 -17.55 -10.60
CA ASP A 732 19.12 -17.22 -12.03
C ASP A 732 20.39 -16.42 -12.39
N LEU A 733 20.87 -15.57 -11.48
CA LEU A 733 22.08 -14.77 -11.67
C LEU A 733 23.33 -15.65 -11.85
N HIS A 734 23.61 -16.55 -10.91
CA HIS A 734 24.78 -17.45 -10.94
C HIS A 734 24.73 -18.39 -12.16
N LEU A 735 23.53 -18.84 -12.56
CA LEU A 735 23.36 -19.63 -13.78
C LEU A 735 23.77 -18.83 -15.02
N VAL A 736 23.28 -17.59 -15.16
CA VAL A 736 23.61 -16.73 -16.31
C VAL A 736 25.09 -16.33 -16.34
N GLU A 737 25.70 -16.05 -15.19
CA GLU A 737 27.16 -15.80 -15.12
C GLU A 737 27.96 -17.02 -15.62
N THR A 738 27.57 -18.22 -15.22
CA THR A 738 28.23 -19.46 -15.67
C THR A 738 27.98 -19.73 -17.16
N LEU A 739 26.77 -19.47 -17.67
CA LEU A 739 26.44 -19.58 -19.10
C LEU A 739 27.30 -18.61 -19.94
N VAL A 740 27.53 -17.39 -19.46
CA VAL A 740 28.45 -16.44 -20.10
C VAL A 740 29.89 -16.97 -20.05
N ALA A 741 30.34 -17.46 -18.90
CA ALA A 741 31.71 -17.95 -18.71
C ALA A 741 32.07 -19.17 -19.57
N GLU A 742 31.11 -20.04 -19.87
CA GLU A 742 31.37 -21.29 -20.59
C GLU A 742 30.91 -21.27 -22.06
N GLU A 743 29.80 -20.61 -22.36
CA GLU A 743 29.17 -20.60 -23.68
C GLU A 743 29.24 -19.24 -24.39
N SER A 744 29.67 -18.17 -23.70
CA SER A 744 29.62 -16.79 -24.20
C SER A 744 28.21 -16.33 -24.61
N VAL A 745 27.15 -16.93 -24.04
CA VAL A 745 25.74 -16.55 -24.31
C VAL A 745 25.20 -15.77 -23.11
N PHE A 746 24.69 -14.57 -23.34
CA PHE A 746 24.20 -13.69 -22.26
C PHE A 746 22.69 -13.44 -22.37
N CYS A 747 21.90 -14.25 -21.66
CA CYS A 747 20.49 -13.95 -21.38
C CYS A 747 20.38 -12.95 -20.21
N LEU A 748 19.24 -12.26 -20.04
CA LEU A 748 19.07 -11.32 -18.93
C LEU A 748 18.29 -11.99 -17.77
N PRO A 749 18.81 -12.07 -16.53
CA PRO A 749 18.15 -12.77 -15.43
C PRO A 749 16.84 -12.08 -15.00
N GLY A 750 15.85 -12.88 -14.61
CA GLY A 750 14.52 -12.46 -14.20
C GLY A 750 14.52 -11.56 -12.96
N ALA A 751 15.53 -11.69 -12.10
CA ALA A 751 15.83 -10.76 -11.01
C ALA A 751 15.93 -9.29 -11.47
N CYS A 752 16.32 -9.01 -12.73
CA CYS A 752 16.30 -7.66 -13.30
C CYS A 752 14.89 -7.06 -13.44
N PHE A 753 13.86 -7.90 -13.49
CA PHE A 753 12.44 -7.56 -13.62
C PHE A 753 11.65 -7.87 -12.34
N GLU A 754 12.36 -8.00 -11.21
CA GLU A 754 11.82 -8.35 -9.88
C GLU A 754 11.17 -9.74 -9.82
N TYR A 755 11.52 -10.66 -10.73
CA TYR A 755 10.94 -11.99 -10.85
C TYR A 755 12.04 -13.07 -11.05
N PRO A 756 12.77 -13.45 -9.97
CA PRO A 756 13.87 -14.42 -10.04
C PRO A 756 13.43 -15.83 -10.48
N GLY A 757 14.40 -16.67 -10.86
CA GLY A 757 14.14 -18.03 -11.36
C GLY A 757 13.66 -18.06 -12.82
N TYR A 758 13.82 -16.96 -13.54
CA TYR A 758 13.53 -16.84 -14.97
C TYR A 758 14.72 -16.21 -15.70
N VAL A 759 14.73 -16.30 -17.03
CA VAL A 759 15.55 -15.46 -17.92
C VAL A 759 14.70 -14.86 -19.04
N ARG A 760 15.03 -13.63 -19.42
CA ARG A 760 14.52 -12.98 -20.63
C ARG A 760 15.52 -13.14 -21.78
N LEU A 761 15.03 -13.63 -22.90
CA LEU A 761 15.73 -13.65 -24.19
C LEU A 761 15.19 -12.57 -25.12
N VAL A 762 16.04 -12.15 -26.06
CA VAL A 762 15.74 -11.18 -27.12
C VAL A 762 15.59 -11.91 -28.45
N LEU A 763 14.48 -11.65 -29.15
CA LEU A 763 14.08 -12.35 -30.38
C LEU A 763 14.50 -11.62 -31.67
N SER A 764 15.16 -10.47 -31.54
CA SER A 764 15.60 -9.61 -32.66
C SER A 764 17.03 -9.91 -33.14
N LEU A 765 17.55 -11.12 -32.93
CA LEU A 765 18.81 -11.58 -33.54
C LEU A 765 18.56 -12.18 -34.92
N GLU A 766 19.62 -12.37 -35.69
CA GLU A 766 19.60 -13.23 -36.87
C GLU A 766 19.28 -14.68 -36.46
N THR A 767 18.52 -15.41 -37.27
CA THR A 767 18.01 -16.75 -36.90
C THR A 767 19.15 -17.75 -36.70
N GLU A 768 20.21 -17.64 -37.48
CA GLU A 768 21.41 -18.46 -37.44
C GLU A 768 22.18 -18.23 -36.13
N THR A 769 22.35 -16.95 -35.73
CA THR A 769 22.97 -16.55 -34.45
C THR A 769 22.09 -16.94 -33.25
N LEU A 770 20.77 -16.84 -33.38
CA LEU A 770 19.83 -17.33 -32.36
C LEU A 770 19.88 -18.85 -32.23
N GLN A 771 19.91 -19.59 -33.34
CA GLN A 771 20.01 -21.06 -33.33
C GLN A 771 21.30 -21.53 -32.64
N GLU A 772 22.43 -20.87 -32.91
CA GLU A 772 23.69 -21.13 -32.21
C GLU A 772 23.58 -20.87 -30.70
N ALA A 773 22.96 -19.76 -30.28
CA ALA A 773 22.74 -19.49 -28.86
C ALA A 773 21.84 -20.54 -28.18
N LEU A 774 20.79 -20.99 -28.88
CA LEU A 774 19.88 -22.05 -28.41
C LEU A 774 20.61 -23.39 -28.26
N ASN A 775 21.45 -23.77 -29.24
CA ASN A 775 22.29 -24.97 -29.19
C ASN A 775 23.25 -24.92 -27.97
N ARG A 776 23.84 -23.77 -27.69
CA ARG A 776 24.74 -23.57 -26.55
C ARG A 776 24.01 -23.63 -25.21
N ILE A 777 22.82 -23.00 -25.11
CA ILE A 777 21.95 -23.12 -23.92
C ILE A 777 21.57 -24.59 -23.68
N GLU A 778 21.22 -25.35 -24.72
CA GLU A 778 20.95 -26.79 -24.61
C GLU A 778 22.18 -27.56 -24.09
N ASN A 779 23.37 -27.30 -24.63
CA ASN A 779 24.61 -27.94 -24.17
C ASN A 779 24.92 -27.63 -22.71
N PHE A 780 24.77 -26.37 -22.29
CA PHE A 780 24.96 -25.93 -20.92
C PHE A 780 23.94 -26.56 -19.95
N CYS A 781 22.65 -26.48 -20.27
CA CYS A 781 21.62 -27.11 -19.45
C CYS A 781 21.81 -28.62 -19.38
N ARG A 782 22.13 -29.30 -20.49
CA ARG A 782 22.43 -30.75 -20.50
C ARG A 782 23.65 -31.13 -19.66
N LYS A 783 24.64 -30.24 -19.51
CA LYS A 783 25.81 -30.45 -18.65
C LYS A 783 25.48 -30.32 -17.16
N TYR A 784 24.56 -29.43 -16.79
CA TYR A 784 24.25 -29.11 -15.39
C TYR A 784 22.92 -29.66 -14.85
N PHE A 785 22.07 -30.21 -15.71
CA PHE A 785 20.81 -30.83 -15.31
C PHE A 785 21.06 -32.10 -14.50
N THR A 786 20.58 -32.13 -13.26
CA THR A 786 20.59 -33.32 -12.40
C THR A 786 19.21 -33.97 -12.36
N HIS A 787 19.18 -35.29 -12.41
CA HIS A 787 17.99 -36.04 -12.03
C HIS A 787 17.79 -35.95 -10.52
N VAL A 788 16.59 -35.51 -10.10
CA VAL A 788 16.12 -35.71 -8.73
C VAL A 788 15.60 -37.14 -8.65
N ASP A 789 16.27 -38.00 -7.88
CA ASP A 789 15.73 -39.33 -7.56
C ASP A 789 14.49 -39.16 -6.66
N GLU A 790 13.39 -39.83 -7.00
CA GLU A 790 12.11 -39.74 -6.29
C GLU A 790 12.13 -40.32 -4.85
N THR A 791 13.30 -40.79 -4.39
CA THR A 791 13.52 -41.53 -3.13
C THR A 791 13.78 -40.63 -1.91
N VAL A 792 13.81 -39.30 -2.07
CA VAL A 792 14.23 -38.35 -1.00
C VAL A 792 13.12 -37.39 -0.55
N TYR A 793 11.85 -37.79 -0.67
CA TYR A 793 10.70 -37.05 -0.11
C TYR A 793 10.10 -37.66 1.17
N ASP A 794 10.52 -38.86 1.58
CA ASP A 794 9.91 -39.61 2.70
C ASP A 794 10.50 -39.26 4.09
N LEU A 795 10.65 -37.97 4.38
CA LEU A 795 11.10 -37.45 5.70
C LEU A 795 10.43 -36.13 6.12
N HIS A 796 9.10 -36.03 6.02
CA HIS A 796 8.30 -35.29 7.01
C HIS A 796 6.87 -35.87 7.11
N PRO A 797 6.20 -35.78 8.27
CA PRO A 797 5.15 -36.73 8.62
C PRO A 797 3.79 -36.47 7.94
N HIS A 798 3.25 -37.51 7.31
CA HIS A 798 1.84 -37.58 6.92
C HIS A 798 0.93 -37.59 8.16
N HIS A 799 0.22 -36.49 8.42
CA HIS A 799 -1.08 -36.57 9.08
C HIS A 799 -2.16 -36.80 8.02
N ASN A 800 -2.41 -38.08 7.72
CA ASN A 800 -3.64 -38.49 7.07
C ASN A 800 -4.82 -38.24 8.02
N ASP A 801 -5.95 -37.80 7.47
CA ASP A 801 -7.23 -38.27 7.97
C ASP A 801 -8.18 -38.54 6.79
N HIS A 802 -8.76 -39.74 6.76
CA HIS A 802 -9.34 -40.30 5.55
C HIS A 802 -10.57 -41.14 5.90
N HIS A 803 -11.76 -40.52 5.94
CA HIS A 803 -13.01 -41.24 6.17
C HIS A 803 -14.14 -40.84 5.20
N LYS A 804 -14.58 -41.84 4.43
CA LYS A 804 -15.92 -41.89 3.82
C LYS A 804 -16.86 -42.57 4.82
N HIS A 805 -18.09 -42.07 5.00
CA HIS A 805 -19.35 -42.84 4.86
C HIS A 805 -20.59 -41.97 5.20
N THR A 806 -21.80 -42.55 5.19
CA THR A 806 -23.09 -41.87 4.99
C THR A 806 -24.19 -42.27 6.00
N HIS A 807 -25.25 -41.44 6.07
CA HIS A 807 -26.53 -41.62 6.81
C HIS A 807 -26.46 -41.36 8.34
N HIS A 808 -27.48 -40.78 9.01
CA HIS A 808 -28.94 -40.94 8.83
C HIS A 808 -29.81 -39.66 8.94
N HIS A 809 -31.14 -39.88 8.82
CA HIS A 809 -32.30 -38.97 8.89
C HIS A 809 -32.35 -38.06 10.15
N HIS A 810 -33.14 -36.98 10.24
CA HIS A 810 -34.54 -36.68 9.78
C HIS A 810 -34.68 -35.15 9.47
N HIS A 811 -35.72 -34.53 8.88
CA HIS A 811 -37.02 -34.85 8.22
C HIS A 811 -37.53 -33.55 7.50
N SER A 812 -38.64 -33.40 6.75
CA SER A 812 -39.65 -34.29 6.13
C SER A 812 -40.59 -33.48 5.19
N HIS A 813 -41.13 -34.10 4.13
CA HIS A 813 -42.32 -33.71 3.33
C HIS A 813 -42.24 -32.41 2.47
N HIS A 814 -42.97 -32.28 1.34
CA HIS A 814 -44.05 -33.11 0.77
C HIS A 814 -44.02 -33.13 -0.79
N SER A 815 -44.53 -34.21 -1.42
CA SER A 815 -45.05 -34.36 -2.83
C SER A 815 -44.30 -33.64 -3.98
N SER A 816 -43.71 -34.32 -4.98
CA SER A 816 -44.34 -35.20 -6.01
C SER A 816 -45.21 -34.42 -7.03
N ASP A 817 -45.27 -34.76 -8.33
CA ASP A 817 -44.95 -36.05 -8.97
C ASP A 817 -44.39 -35.98 -10.43
N HIS A 818 -44.18 -37.15 -11.02
CA HIS A 818 -43.76 -37.46 -12.41
C HIS A 818 -44.65 -36.84 -13.54
N HIS A 819 -44.35 -36.88 -14.86
CA HIS A 819 -43.76 -37.97 -15.68
C HIS A 819 -43.13 -37.53 -17.04
N GLN A 820 -41.89 -37.98 -17.30
CA GLN A 820 -41.36 -38.62 -18.52
C GLN A 820 -41.69 -38.19 -19.99
N ARG A 821 -40.59 -38.14 -20.79
CA ARG A 821 -40.43 -38.67 -22.19
C ARG A 821 -41.14 -37.90 -23.34
N ARG A 822 -40.73 -37.96 -24.63
CA ARG A 822 -39.51 -38.45 -25.35
C ARG A 822 -39.53 -37.95 -26.82
N HIS A 823 -38.35 -37.70 -27.43
CA HIS A 823 -38.08 -37.78 -28.89
C HIS A 823 -38.94 -36.87 -29.82
N ASN A 824 -38.69 -36.70 -31.13
CA ASN A 824 -37.49 -36.72 -31.99
C ASN A 824 -37.84 -35.95 -33.29
N HIS A 825 -36.82 -35.63 -34.12
CA HIS A 825 -36.91 -35.23 -35.54
C HIS A 825 -37.61 -33.87 -35.83
N SER A 826 -37.18 -32.96 -36.71
CA SER A 826 -36.12 -32.77 -37.73
C SER A 826 -36.70 -32.46 -39.11
N SER A 827 -35.88 -31.80 -39.94
CA SER A 827 -35.97 -31.68 -41.42
C SER A 827 -37.12 -30.89 -42.07
N ASN A 828 -36.75 -29.70 -42.57
CA ASN A 828 -36.87 -29.26 -43.97
C ASN A 828 -38.23 -29.18 -44.69
N HIS A 829 -38.59 -27.95 -45.12
CA HIS A 829 -38.82 -27.49 -46.51
C HIS A 829 -39.88 -26.36 -46.58
N HIS A 830 -40.03 -25.55 -47.64
CA HIS A 830 -39.10 -24.90 -48.60
C HIS A 830 -39.95 -23.95 -49.48
N ARG A 831 -39.45 -22.73 -49.79
CA ARG A 831 -39.88 -21.86 -50.92
C ARG A 831 -41.29 -21.19 -50.95
N ASN A 832 -41.26 -19.87 -51.20
CA ASN A 832 -42.05 -19.13 -52.23
C ASN A 832 -43.54 -18.77 -51.92
N VAL A 833 -44.14 -17.65 -52.39
CA VAL A 833 -43.69 -16.46 -53.18
C VAL A 833 -44.74 -15.31 -53.16
N HIS A 834 -44.39 -14.10 -53.64
CA HIS A 834 -45.28 -12.95 -54.02
C HIS A 834 -45.99 -12.14 -52.89
N THR A 835 -46.40 -10.86 -53.02
CA THR A 835 -45.99 -9.68 -53.87
C THR A 835 -46.64 -8.37 -53.35
N HIS A 836 -45.96 -7.22 -53.54
CA HIS A 836 -46.44 -5.84 -53.83
C HIS A 836 -45.42 -4.84 -53.24
N ASP A 837 -44.74 -3.89 -53.93
CA ASP A 837 -44.83 -3.22 -55.25
C ASP A 837 -45.52 -1.83 -55.27
N ARG A 838 -45.05 -0.95 -56.20
CA ARG A 838 -45.15 0.53 -56.36
C ARG A 838 -43.92 1.28 -55.81
N HIS A 839 -43.01 1.85 -56.63
CA HIS A 839 -43.12 2.96 -57.61
C HIS A 839 -43.28 4.35 -56.93
N HIS A 840 -42.61 5.45 -57.30
CA HIS A 840 -41.75 5.81 -58.46
C HIS A 840 -40.30 6.22 -58.02
N LYS A 841 -39.20 6.21 -58.81
CA LYS A 841 -38.86 6.56 -60.22
C LYS A 841 -38.62 8.06 -60.51
N HIS A 842 -37.34 8.46 -60.62
CA HIS A 842 -36.65 9.15 -61.76
C HIS A 842 -35.21 9.53 -61.29
N HIS A 843 -34.11 8.99 -61.86
CA HIS A 843 -33.40 9.38 -63.10
C HIS A 843 -32.78 10.80 -63.09
N GLY A 844 -31.47 11.00 -63.37
CA GLY A 844 -30.39 10.00 -63.58
C GLY A 844 -29.13 10.57 -64.28
N GLN A 845 -28.18 9.67 -64.64
CA GLN A 845 -27.03 9.85 -65.56
C GLN A 845 -25.91 10.86 -65.14
N ARG A 846 -24.69 10.38 -64.82
CA ARG A 846 -23.50 10.13 -65.70
C ARG A 846 -22.72 11.40 -66.13
N GLN A 847 -21.48 11.59 -65.67
CA GLN A 847 -20.24 11.52 -66.51
C GLN A 847 -18.93 11.76 -65.70
N HIS A 848 -17.79 11.64 -66.40
CA HIS A 848 -16.37 11.84 -65.99
C HIS A 848 -16.11 13.20 -65.29
N HIS A 849 -15.07 13.41 -64.46
CA HIS A 849 -13.63 13.15 -64.66
C HIS A 849 -12.90 12.74 -63.34
N ASN A 850 -11.66 12.21 -63.38
CA ASN A 850 -10.38 12.91 -63.13
C ASN A 850 -10.52 14.18 -62.24
N GLU A 851 -9.71 14.40 -61.21
CA GLU A 851 -8.31 13.96 -60.97
C GLU A 851 -8.11 13.10 -59.72
#